data_AF-A0AAX2M3H3-F1
#
_entry.id   AF-A0AAX2M3H3-F1
#
_cell.length_a   1.000
_cell.length_b   1.000
_cell.length_c   1.000
_cell.angle_alpha   90.00
_cell.angle_beta   90.00
_cell.angle_gamma   90.00
#
_symmetry.space_group_name_H-M   'P 1'
#
loop_
_entity.id
_entity.type
_entity.pdbx_description
1 polymer ?
#
loop_
_entity_poly.entity_id
_entity_poly.type
_entity_poly.pdbx_seq_one_letter_code
_entity_poly.pdbx_strand_id
1 'polypeptide(L)'
;MSKNIKTQEAKLDLITKFLDYANCADASYALLDPVFTGVIIDKQEKELEKDLDTQRLGDKHNNQNSTYARAIQARFEQNKIVKIEPKYCISLINTCFDSKEITLDNDISRVGLNDALSKRTIDFVNRFKLLKHQPNTTSGFSATLFEDTKDNNQKIIVIRGTEPTSNFSVDILDADVDLALGKVPYNQYLDMIKFYSECVKEFPNIIKDKGLVIVGHSLGGALAQLLTLSLASVNSSANVKEIYTFNSPGAKELKALNLNQIYRIDGKIINSDNKEQALFYQIRSYKYQKSIEINLIGYDSNLFQNIKSYFHNKTNLKEHYIFIKTNIIYSKSTNYFYDIFEVDEVFINCVNQLLTNLNIKNILATSDNTYHIETDTDSDASNTKGVIQDLGVDIDGKHYIVNLGDRFWDSHFLEPTIIELNYILNLMKNKEIDNLLEYNINKDEELWTFIKYHNNVLATARTRFDDRILSYFSIPKLFNDFSNSLEYLQIHYLPKEPKKPLFAANIQGFSSTQLQALEEYKIKKAKYDEELKWYELYKVKYEREQQIFNQKFKEYFSEIIFYQNRLYSHKKTQEKIILNAIIQQINQKDITYFNLYSVIEFLKENKAYYKYIDLNEIQDLILNDLDNKLGYFYCLYVCINLIVLREDKNTYFTQATAINNLGYNSTFTKIFILDKEKLNDTYLDARKRLYKSINTLKEKRNEKIKDIQDYLNKEISLQDNLNNQSFNTKENDVNLILNEVFNIEQFYDKNTNTIVLKTNNIKIIFLDKVNLQDLQDNSNNTSFISMSNLIHIYDNHCDIFAKDRSVLDIKDIEEKYQIDFKSLDIKIFLNSTLLTGSNELPNNPFYFGELDQDNTIKQDTPSYYFSPKDESSGLGRLSIFYKNDELCLLNYSIIENSLNIKLECLSKQSLEYKDLISNTLKEQKTTQVDKKQAIAKLHALLENQNLECIHGGKVILKSNKGKTFKDDGVPIMLESDLLNSSIVACPNTIAGVSVPCTKVVNVKGSLSQKKVNNEYAILQELISACKTDKGFALKVSFTPTKFKFDHSFDPKEGLGEQSKNQIELKEPIIRLHYKSDRFQKDNLPIYNLLINNEKKEQDKALNEFNIDLKDLKDIEDINILNQFKQDFSKDYEFKELNLSFDTNLIKLYFIIPKNIAKVYKSAYKEFENKDLGAGYFTQLHEYDKIIKNALEDNKELNEYHFSFLAPAKMQNLKLQIAQGLDEILEDEDRKQELYVCKFVVVNGVKI
;
A
#
# COMPACT_ATOMS: atom_id res chain seq x y z
N MET A 1 18.73 -44.44 14.98
CA MET A 1 20.16 -44.46 15.33
C MET A 1 20.51 -43.10 15.94
N SER A 2 21.53 -43.00 16.79
CA SER A 2 22.03 -41.70 17.26
C SER A 2 23.05 -41.14 16.27
N LYS A 3 22.99 -39.84 15.98
CA LYS A 3 23.97 -39.14 15.12
C LYS A 3 25.38 -39.26 15.72
N ASN A 4 26.39 -39.41 14.87
CA ASN A 4 27.80 -39.46 15.29
C ASN A 4 28.37 -38.04 15.42
N ILE A 5 28.07 -37.38 16.54
CA ILE A 5 28.46 -35.99 16.82
C ILE A 5 29.96 -35.90 17.16
N LYS A 6 30.68 -35.07 16.40
CA LYS A 6 32.14 -34.88 16.44
C LYS A 6 32.56 -33.41 16.59
N THR A 7 31.70 -32.54 17.14
CA THR A 7 31.94 -31.09 17.28
C THR A 7 33.30 -30.75 17.92
N GLN A 8 33.75 -31.50 18.92
CA GLN A 8 35.07 -31.36 19.57
C GLN A 8 36.27 -31.63 18.65
N GLU A 9 36.08 -32.38 17.56
CA GLU A 9 37.11 -32.69 16.56
C GLU A 9 37.28 -31.55 15.53
N ALA A 10 36.34 -30.58 15.47
CA ALA A 10 36.42 -29.45 14.55
C ALA A 10 37.38 -28.36 15.06
N LYS A 11 38.62 -28.49 14.61
CA LYS A 11 39.72 -27.52 14.81
C LYS A 11 39.87 -26.59 13.60
N LEU A 12 40.82 -25.66 13.69
CA LEU A 12 41.06 -24.59 12.70
C LEU A 12 40.95 -25.01 11.23
N ASP A 13 41.65 -26.07 10.81
CA ASP A 13 41.67 -26.50 9.41
C ASP A 13 40.29 -26.98 8.94
N LEU A 14 39.56 -27.69 9.81
CA LEU A 14 38.25 -28.22 9.49
C LEU A 14 37.18 -27.11 9.48
N ILE A 15 37.24 -26.15 10.42
CA ILE A 15 36.37 -24.96 10.40
C ILE A 15 36.63 -24.11 9.15
N THR A 16 37.89 -23.98 8.72
CA THR A 16 38.23 -23.30 7.46
C THR A 16 37.53 -23.99 6.28
N LYS A 17 37.61 -25.32 6.20
CA LYS A 17 36.90 -26.09 5.16
C LYS A 17 35.37 -25.93 5.25
N PHE A 18 34.79 -25.95 6.45
CA PHE A 18 33.34 -25.74 6.62
C PHE A 18 32.91 -24.38 6.09
N LEU A 19 33.66 -23.32 6.41
CA LEU A 19 33.39 -21.97 5.90
C LEU A 19 33.55 -21.89 4.37
N ASP A 20 34.62 -22.47 3.82
CA ASP A 20 34.87 -22.50 2.39
C ASP A 20 33.72 -23.16 1.62
N TYR A 21 33.30 -24.36 2.04
CA TYR A 21 32.24 -25.09 1.38
C TYR A 21 30.84 -24.54 1.67
N ALA A 22 30.62 -23.87 2.81
CA ALA A 22 29.41 -23.10 3.05
C ALA A 22 29.31 -21.91 2.08
N ASN A 23 30.42 -21.22 1.81
CA ASN A 23 30.46 -20.17 0.79
C ASN A 23 30.23 -20.73 -0.62
N CYS A 24 30.76 -21.92 -0.96
CA CYS A 24 30.45 -22.60 -2.22
C CYS A 24 28.95 -22.91 -2.33
N ALA A 25 28.34 -23.43 -1.25
CA ALA A 25 26.91 -23.68 -1.18
C ALA A 25 26.09 -22.39 -1.39
N ASP A 26 26.44 -21.30 -0.71
CA ASP A 26 25.74 -20.02 -0.85
C ASP A 26 25.94 -19.40 -2.25
N ALA A 27 27.13 -19.52 -2.82
CA ALA A 27 27.43 -19.09 -4.19
C ALA A 27 26.64 -19.86 -5.26
N SER A 28 26.21 -21.10 -4.99
CA SER A 28 25.38 -21.86 -5.93
C SER A 28 23.95 -21.31 -6.08
N TYR A 29 23.54 -20.39 -5.20
CA TYR A 29 22.29 -19.63 -5.32
C TYR A 29 22.44 -18.34 -6.14
N ALA A 30 23.66 -17.95 -6.55
CA ALA A 30 23.86 -16.78 -7.39
C ALA A 30 23.31 -17.03 -8.81
N LEU A 31 22.88 -15.96 -9.49
CA LEU A 31 22.53 -16.01 -10.91
C LEU A 31 23.80 -16.14 -11.76
N LEU A 32 24.22 -17.37 -12.08
CA LEU A 32 25.51 -17.63 -12.73
C LEU A 32 25.42 -17.80 -14.26
N ASP A 33 24.22 -17.98 -14.83
CA ASP A 33 24.03 -18.11 -16.30
C ASP A 33 24.65 -16.97 -17.11
N PRO A 34 24.54 -15.69 -16.68
CA PRO A 34 25.10 -14.58 -17.46
C PRO A 34 26.61 -14.70 -17.71
N VAL A 35 27.33 -15.46 -16.88
CA VAL A 35 28.78 -15.73 -17.06
C VAL A 35 29.04 -16.58 -18.30
N PHE A 36 28.10 -17.44 -18.69
CA PHE A 36 28.21 -18.35 -19.83
C PHE A 36 27.51 -17.80 -21.08
N THR A 37 26.37 -17.12 -20.91
CA THR A 37 25.59 -16.56 -22.03
C THR A 37 26.14 -15.23 -22.52
N GLY A 38 26.88 -14.50 -21.68
CA GLY A 38 27.39 -13.16 -21.99
C GLY A 38 26.32 -12.06 -21.97
N VAL A 39 25.13 -12.36 -21.41
CA VAL A 39 23.96 -11.49 -21.42
C VAL A 39 23.26 -11.49 -20.07
N ILE A 40 22.94 -10.30 -19.52
CA ILE A 40 22.03 -10.13 -18.38
C ILE A 40 20.66 -9.80 -18.92
N ILE A 41 19.65 -10.52 -18.43
CA ILE A 41 18.26 -10.41 -18.85
C ILE A 41 17.42 -10.13 -17.59
N ASP A 42 16.42 -9.25 -17.71
CA ASP A 42 15.49 -8.98 -16.61
C ASP A 42 14.39 -10.06 -16.48
N LYS A 43 13.49 -9.90 -15.49
CA LYS A 43 12.37 -10.81 -15.24
C LYS A 43 11.33 -10.87 -16.39
N GLN A 44 11.42 -10.00 -17.39
CA GLN A 44 10.54 -9.93 -18.57
C GLN A 44 11.24 -10.41 -19.85
N GLU A 45 12.35 -11.13 -19.71
CA GLU A 45 13.19 -11.59 -20.82
C GLU A 45 13.82 -10.46 -21.66
N LYS A 46 13.90 -9.24 -21.09
CA LYS A 46 14.53 -8.11 -21.78
C LYS A 46 16.02 -8.06 -21.50
N GLU A 47 16.79 -7.98 -22.57
CA GLU A 47 18.24 -7.78 -22.54
C GLU A 47 18.59 -6.44 -21.88
N LEU A 48 19.31 -6.51 -20.76
CA LEU A 48 19.76 -5.34 -19.99
C LEU A 48 21.22 -4.98 -20.32
N GLU A 49 22.09 -5.99 -20.40
CA GLU A 49 23.52 -5.83 -20.71
C GLU A 49 23.98 -6.99 -21.61
N LYS A 50 24.91 -6.70 -22.54
CA LYS A 50 25.44 -7.64 -23.53
C LYS A 50 26.96 -7.49 -23.70
N ASP A 51 27.58 -8.45 -24.37
CA ASP A 51 29.04 -8.52 -24.55
C ASP A 51 29.78 -8.59 -23.19
N LEU A 52 29.15 -9.22 -22.20
CA LEU A 52 29.68 -9.36 -20.85
C LEU A 52 30.96 -10.23 -20.84
N ASP A 53 31.86 -9.92 -19.92
CA ASP A 53 33.13 -10.63 -19.83
C ASP A 53 32.96 -12.07 -19.34
N THR A 54 33.73 -13.00 -19.92
CA THR A 54 33.82 -14.36 -19.42
C THR A 54 34.77 -14.43 -18.23
N GLN A 55 34.49 -15.35 -17.31
CA GLN A 55 35.23 -15.61 -16.08
C GLN A 55 36.75 -15.36 -16.16
N ARG A 56 37.26 -14.43 -15.34
CA ARG A 56 38.70 -14.25 -15.09
C ARG A 56 38.98 -14.21 -13.59
N LEU A 57 40.06 -14.89 -13.20
CA LEU A 57 40.62 -14.87 -11.84
C LEU A 57 41.41 -13.57 -11.67
N GLY A 58 41.18 -12.81 -10.60
CA GLY A 58 41.87 -11.56 -10.30
C GLY A 58 41.06 -10.31 -10.64
N ASP A 59 41.10 -9.34 -9.72
CA ASP A 59 40.40 -8.06 -9.81
C ASP A 59 40.71 -7.33 -11.14
N LYS A 60 39.62 -7.11 -11.87
CA LYS A 60 39.44 -6.12 -12.96
C LYS A 60 40.02 -6.46 -14.35
N HIS A 61 39.12 -6.50 -15.33
CA HIS A 61 39.45 -6.29 -16.75
C HIS A 61 39.13 -4.83 -17.10
N ASN A 62 40.08 -4.08 -17.67
CA ASN A 62 39.89 -2.65 -17.99
C ASN A 62 39.35 -1.81 -16.81
N ASN A 63 39.72 -2.16 -15.57
CA ASN A 63 39.23 -1.58 -14.31
C ASN A 63 37.79 -1.94 -13.87
N GLN A 64 37.10 -2.88 -14.54
CA GLN A 64 35.72 -3.29 -14.24
C GLN A 64 35.61 -4.69 -13.60
N ASN A 65 34.66 -4.86 -12.69
CA ASN A 65 34.28 -6.12 -12.05
C ASN A 65 33.76 -7.11 -13.09
N SER A 66 34.19 -8.38 -12.98
CA SER A 66 33.69 -9.43 -13.86
C SER A 66 32.24 -9.79 -13.57
N THR A 67 31.56 -10.32 -14.57
CA THR A 67 30.18 -10.83 -14.47
C THR A 67 30.06 -11.87 -13.37
N TYR A 68 31.06 -12.75 -13.24
CA TYR A 68 31.14 -13.73 -12.16
C TYR A 68 31.21 -13.06 -10.78
N ALA A 69 32.06 -12.05 -10.62
CA ALA A 69 32.21 -11.34 -9.35
C ALA A 69 30.95 -10.52 -8.98
N ARG A 70 30.28 -9.91 -9.97
CA ARG A 70 29.00 -9.22 -9.78
C ARG A 70 27.89 -10.18 -9.33
N ALA A 71 27.82 -11.37 -9.93
CA ALA A 71 26.84 -12.39 -9.56
C ALA A 71 27.03 -12.85 -8.10
N ILE A 72 28.27 -13.17 -7.72
CA ILE A 72 28.60 -13.56 -6.34
C ILE A 72 28.33 -12.40 -5.36
N GLN A 73 28.65 -11.16 -5.73
CA GLN A 73 28.36 -9.98 -4.91
C GLN A 73 26.86 -9.79 -4.67
N ALA A 74 26.04 -9.91 -5.72
CA ALA A 74 24.59 -9.78 -5.61
C ALA A 74 24.01 -10.81 -4.63
N ARG A 75 24.56 -12.04 -4.65
CA ARG A 75 24.17 -13.10 -3.73
C ARG A 75 24.65 -12.87 -2.30
N PHE A 76 25.96 -12.68 -2.12
CA PHE A 76 26.58 -12.57 -0.79
C PHE A 76 26.12 -11.34 -0.02
N GLU A 77 25.64 -10.29 -0.71
CA GLU A 77 25.13 -9.05 -0.11
C GLU A 77 23.64 -8.83 -0.43
N GLN A 78 22.85 -9.88 -0.63
CA GLN A 78 21.44 -9.78 -1.08
C GLN A 78 20.55 -8.87 -0.22
N ASN A 79 20.81 -8.78 1.09
CA ASN A 79 20.06 -7.95 2.04
C ASN A 79 20.57 -6.49 2.10
N LYS A 80 21.66 -6.16 1.39
CA LYS A 80 22.21 -4.81 1.35
C LYS A 80 21.19 -3.87 0.71
N ILE A 81 20.67 -2.95 1.50
CA ILE A 81 19.77 -1.90 1.04
C ILE A 81 20.55 -1.03 0.04
N VAL A 82 20.15 -1.07 -1.23
CA VAL A 82 20.71 -0.22 -2.30
C VAL A 82 19.93 1.05 -2.48
N LYS A 83 18.65 1.06 -2.09
CA LYS A 83 17.76 2.23 -2.24
C LYS A 83 16.61 2.14 -1.23
N ILE A 84 16.22 3.26 -0.62
CA ILE A 84 14.98 3.37 0.17
C ILE A 84 14.11 4.38 -0.56
N GLU A 85 12.92 3.97 -0.99
CA GLU A 85 11.99 4.83 -1.72
C GLU A 85 10.78 5.16 -0.85
N PRO A 86 10.46 6.45 -0.61
CA PRO A 86 9.19 6.83 0.00
C PRO A 86 8.05 6.53 -0.97
N LYS A 87 6.98 5.91 -0.48
CA LYS A 87 5.85 5.49 -1.31
C LYS A 87 4.85 6.63 -1.48
N TYR A 88 4.56 7.40 -0.42
CA TYR A 88 3.60 8.51 -0.50
C TYR A 88 4.11 9.85 0.12
N CYS A 89 3.96 11.04 -0.49
CA CYS A 89 4.24 12.34 0.16
C CYS A 89 3.21 13.45 -0.16
N ILE A 90 3.03 14.40 0.78
CA ILE A 90 2.33 15.68 0.59
C ILE A 90 3.35 16.80 0.86
N SER A 91 3.76 17.48 -0.21
CA SER A 91 4.79 18.54 -0.19
C SER A 91 4.39 19.77 0.65
N LEU A 92 3.10 20.13 0.69
CA LEU A 92 2.57 21.34 1.36
C LEU A 92 2.81 21.36 2.88
N ILE A 93 2.83 20.17 3.50
CA ILE A 93 2.98 19.98 4.96
C ILE A 93 4.25 19.20 5.35
N ASN A 94 5.15 18.93 4.41
CA ASN A 94 6.35 18.10 4.63
C ASN A 94 6.02 16.73 5.27
N THR A 95 5.06 15.97 4.72
CA THR A 95 4.67 14.65 5.25
C THR A 95 4.87 13.57 4.19
N CYS A 96 5.47 12.45 4.54
CA CYS A 96 5.50 11.25 3.71
C CYS A 96 4.91 10.07 4.48
N PHE A 97 4.21 9.19 3.78
CA PHE A 97 3.51 8.02 4.28
C PHE A 97 4.09 6.78 3.56
N ASP A 98 4.61 5.85 4.35
CA ASP A 98 5.16 4.55 3.94
C ASP A 98 6.50 4.57 3.14
N SER A 99 7.35 3.56 3.36
CA SER A 99 8.68 3.44 2.73
C SER A 99 8.98 2.02 2.24
N LYS A 100 9.44 1.89 1.00
CA LYS A 100 9.89 0.63 0.42
C LYS A 100 11.42 0.55 0.43
N GLU A 101 11.97 -0.45 1.10
CA GLU A 101 13.39 -0.79 1.01
C GLU A 101 13.63 -1.64 -0.24
N ILE A 102 14.62 -1.27 -1.03
CA ILE A 102 15.11 -2.02 -2.20
C ILE A 102 16.51 -2.50 -1.83
N THR A 103 16.67 -3.81 -1.77
CA THR A 103 17.94 -4.48 -1.50
C THR A 103 18.61 -4.95 -2.80
N LEU A 104 19.81 -5.53 -2.73
CA LEU A 104 20.42 -6.16 -3.89
C LEU A 104 19.59 -7.33 -4.42
N ASP A 105 18.89 -8.08 -3.55
CA ASP A 105 17.87 -9.06 -3.94
C ASP A 105 18.40 -10.11 -4.95
N ASN A 106 19.68 -10.51 -4.82
CA ASN A 106 20.38 -11.40 -5.75
C ASN A 106 20.36 -10.94 -7.23
N ASP A 107 20.10 -9.65 -7.48
CA ASP A 107 19.95 -9.06 -8.80
C ASP A 107 21.30 -8.47 -9.27
N ILE A 108 21.95 -9.18 -10.21
CA ILE A 108 23.26 -8.79 -10.76
C ILE A 108 23.23 -7.38 -11.36
N SER A 109 22.09 -6.97 -11.94
CA SER A 109 21.95 -5.65 -12.57
C SER A 109 22.06 -4.50 -11.57
N ARG A 110 21.86 -4.77 -10.27
CA ARG A 110 21.99 -3.79 -9.18
C ARG A 110 23.42 -3.68 -8.65
N VAL A 111 24.34 -4.51 -9.13
CA VAL A 111 25.78 -4.40 -8.85
C VAL A 111 26.46 -3.75 -10.05
N GLY A 112 26.95 -2.53 -9.87
CA GLY A 112 27.64 -1.78 -10.93
C GLY A 112 28.97 -2.42 -11.35
N LEU A 113 29.36 -2.20 -12.60
CA LEU A 113 30.64 -2.66 -13.16
C LEU A 113 31.87 -2.16 -12.40
N ASN A 114 31.77 -1.08 -11.63
CA ASN A 114 32.88 -0.51 -10.86
C ASN A 114 32.61 -0.48 -9.35
N ASP A 115 31.55 -1.12 -8.88
CA ASP A 115 31.18 -1.11 -7.47
C ASP A 115 32.26 -1.79 -6.61
N ALA A 116 32.43 -1.32 -5.38
CA ALA A 116 33.30 -2.00 -4.43
C ALA A 116 32.71 -3.37 -4.06
N LEU A 117 33.45 -4.42 -4.35
CA LEU A 117 33.08 -5.78 -3.97
C LEU A 117 33.46 -6.05 -2.51
N SER A 118 32.67 -6.88 -1.83
CA SER A 118 33.00 -7.31 -0.46
C SER A 118 34.28 -8.16 -0.47
N LYS A 119 35.02 -8.14 0.63
CA LYS A 119 36.19 -9.02 0.79
C LYS A 119 35.82 -10.50 0.62
N ARG A 120 34.64 -10.90 1.12
CA ARG A 120 34.08 -12.24 0.96
C ARG A 120 33.94 -12.62 -0.51
N THR A 121 33.40 -11.72 -1.34
CA THR A 121 33.29 -11.90 -2.79
C THR A 121 34.66 -12.06 -3.44
N ILE A 122 35.58 -11.13 -3.17
CA ILE A 122 36.92 -11.10 -3.77
C ILE A 122 37.70 -12.37 -3.41
N ASP A 123 37.75 -12.73 -2.13
CA ASP A 123 38.47 -13.93 -1.65
C ASP A 123 37.88 -15.21 -2.26
N PHE A 124 36.55 -15.25 -2.44
CA PHE A 124 35.86 -16.39 -3.05
C PHE A 124 36.18 -16.53 -4.53
N VAL A 125 35.93 -15.50 -5.35
CA VAL A 125 36.10 -15.59 -6.81
C VAL A 125 37.57 -15.74 -7.23
N ASN A 126 38.52 -15.31 -6.40
CA ASN A 126 39.95 -15.50 -6.65
C ASN A 126 40.44 -16.93 -6.33
N ARG A 127 39.64 -17.73 -5.61
CA ARG A 127 40.00 -19.10 -5.25
C ARG A 127 39.17 -20.12 -6.01
N PHE A 128 37.85 -19.95 -6.01
CA PHE A 128 36.91 -20.90 -6.58
C PHE A 128 36.59 -20.51 -8.01
N LYS A 129 37.14 -21.26 -8.95
CA LYS A 129 36.88 -21.08 -10.36
C LYS A 129 35.59 -21.81 -10.73
N LEU A 130 34.52 -21.08 -11.05
CA LEU A 130 33.33 -21.56 -11.76
C LEU A 130 33.69 -22.29 -13.07
N LEU A 131 33.42 -23.59 -13.18
CA LEU A 131 33.70 -24.36 -14.41
C LEU A 131 32.45 -24.61 -15.23
N LYS A 132 31.34 -24.92 -14.57
CA LYS A 132 30.06 -25.22 -15.22
C LYS A 132 28.90 -24.90 -14.26
N HIS A 133 27.78 -24.42 -14.79
CA HIS A 133 26.57 -24.18 -14.02
C HIS A 133 25.36 -24.76 -14.76
N GLN A 134 24.50 -25.43 -14.01
CA GLN A 134 23.17 -25.81 -14.42
C GLN A 134 22.18 -24.88 -13.72
N PRO A 135 21.55 -23.94 -14.44
CA PRO A 135 20.44 -23.18 -13.88
C PRO A 135 19.23 -24.06 -13.62
N ASN A 136 18.23 -23.49 -12.96
CA ASN A 136 16.98 -24.17 -12.60
C ASN A 136 16.39 -24.91 -13.81
N THR A 137 16.41 -26.24 -13.75
CA THR A 137 15.64 -27.06 -14.68
C THR A 137 14.15 -26.96 -14.31
N THR A 138 13.28 -27.54 -15.15
CA THR A 138 11.85 -27.60 -14.85
C THR A 138 11.54 -28.37 -13.56
N SER A 139 12.44 -29.25 -13.11
CA SER A 139 12.29 -29.93 -11.82
C SER A 139 12.72 -29.10 -10.62
N GLY A 140 13.26 -27.90 -10.83
CA GLY A 140 13.87 -27.05 -9.81
C GLY A 140 15.32 -27.43 -9.47
N PHE A 141 15.92 -28.39 -10.16
CA PHE A 141 17.32 -28.77 -9.96
C PHE A 141 18.27 -27.68 -10.44
N SER A 142 19.25 -27.32 -9.61
CA SER A 142 20.38 -26.47 -9.97
C SER A 142 21.66 -26.94 -9.28
N ALA A 143 22.77 -26.93 -10.02
CA ALA A 143 24.06 -27.32 -9.51
C ALA A 143 25.19 -26.55 -10.20
N THR A 144 26.31 -26.43 -9.50
CA THR A 144 27.49 -25.71 -9.97
C THR A 144 28.75 -26.53 -9.75
N LEU A 145 29.60 -26.63 -10.77
CA LEU A 145 30.92 -27.22 -10.69
C LEU A 145 31.95 -26.09 -10.49
N PHE A 146 32.65 -26.11 -9.36
CA PHE A 146 33.80 -25.25 -9.08
C PHE A 146 35.12 -26.02 -9.11
N GLU A 147 36.23 -25.30 -9.28
CA GLU A 147 37.59 -25.76 -9.06
C GLU A 147 38.23 -24.92 -7.94
N ASP A 148 38.71 -25.58 -6.89
CA ASP A 148 39.51 -24.92 -5.85
C ASP A 148 40.97 -24.84 -6.32
N THR A 149 41.38 -23.64 -6.75
CA THR A 149 42.73 -23.38 -7.24
C THR A 149 43.81 -23.49 -6.17
N LYS A 150 43.43 -23.58 -4.88
CA LYS A 150 44.35 -23.70 -3.74
C LYS A 150 44.42 -25.12 -3.14
N ASP A 151 43.47 -25.99 -3.43
CA ASP A 151 43.49 -27.42 -3.03
C ASP A 151 43.78 -28.31 -4.23
N ASN A 152 44.98 -28.23 -4.82
CA ASN A 152 45.40 -29.07 -5.94
C ASN A 152 44.42 -29.14 -7.13
N ASN A 153 43.73 -28.03 -7.44
CA ASN A 153 42.68 -27.94 -8.46
C ASN A 153 41.51 -28.93 -8.25
N GLN A 154 41.19 -29.21 -6.97
CA GLN A 154 40.08 -30.06 -6.55
C GLN A 154 38.78 -29.61 -7.20
N LYS A 155 38.05 -30.57 -7.76
CA LYS A 155 36.72 -30.33 -8.37
C LYS A 155 35.65 -30.46 -7.30
N ILE A 156 34.71 -29.53 -7.31
CA ILE A 156 33.66 -29.41 -6.30
C ILE A 156 32.31 -29.31 -7.03
N ILE A 157 31.47 -30.32 -6.91
CA ILE A 157 30.07 -30.22 -7.34
C ILE A 157 29.26 -29.71 -6.15
N VAL A 158 28.56 -28.60 -6.35
CA VAL A 158 27.71 -27.97 -5.35
C VAL A 158 26.26 -28.05 -5.83
N ILE A 159 25.39 -28.67 -5.03
CA ILE A 159 23.98 -28.83 -5.33
C ILE A 159 23.16 -27.89 -4.45
N ARG A 160 22.38 -27.03 -5.09
CA ARG A 160 21.57 -26.01 -4.44
C ARG A 160 20.32 -26.64 -3.81
N GLY A 161 19.82 -26.07 -2.72
CA GLY A 161 18.50 -26.41 -2.17
C GLY A 161 17.34 -25.74 -2.92
N THR A 162 16.13 -25.94 -2.42
CA THR A 162 14.87 -25.40 -2.97
C THR A 162 14.82 -23.86 -2.92
N GLU A 163 14.31 -23.22 -3.98
CA GLU A 163 14.05 -21.78 -4.05
C GLU A 163 12.60 -21.51 -4.52
N PRO A 164 11.80 -20.71 -3.79
CA PRO A 164 10.45 -20.36 -4.23
C PRO A 164 10.51 -19.31 -5.34
N THR A 165 10.27 -19.71 -6.59
CA THR A 165 10.14 -18.77 -7.72
C THR A 165 8.68 -18.59 -8.14
N SER A 166 8.33 -17.39 -8.63
CA SER A 166 6.95 -16.93 -8.81
C SER A 166 6.15 -17.56 -9.95
N ASN A 167 6.75 -18.40 -10.81
CA ASN A 167 6.11 -18.97 -12.01
C ASN A 167 6.35 -20.48 -12.22
N PHE A 168 6.50 -21.28 -11.14
CA PHE A 168 6.79 -22.72 -11.24
C PHE A 168 6.14 -23.57 -10.13
N SER A 169 4.94 -23.18 -9.69
CA SER A 169 4.34 -23.63 -8.42
C SER A 169 3.75 -25.05 -8.39
N VAL A 170 4.00 -25.90 -9.39
CA VAL A 170 3.54 -27.31 -9.38
C VAL A 170 4.71 -28.28 -9.17
N ASP A 171 5.81 -28.14 -9.93
CA ASP A 171 6.91 -29.12 -9.90
C ASP A 171 7.90 -28.93 -8.72
N ILE A 172 8.04 -27.72 -8.17
CA ILE A 172 8.93 -27.44 -7.02
C ILE A 172 8.42 -28.09 -5.72
N LEU A 173 7.09 -28.21 -5.56
CA LEU A 173 6.47 -28.87 -4.40
C LEU A 173 6.69 -30.41 -4.42
N ASP A 174 6.84 -31.02 -5.60
CA ASP A 174 6.92 -32.47 -5.72
C ASP A 174 8.19 -33.06 -5.10
N ALA A 175 9.33 -32.36 -5.15
CA ALA A 175 10.60 -32.86 -4.62
C ALA A 175 10.64 -32.94 -3.09
N ASP A 176 10.17 -31.88 -2.41
CA ASP A 176 10.07 -31.85 -0.95
C ASP A 176 8.96 -32.80 -0.44
N VAL A 177 7.88 -32.97 -1.22
CA VAL A 177 6.84 -33.98 -0.96
C VAL A 177 7.38 -35.40 -1.14
N ASP A 178 8.17 -35.68 -2.17
CA ASP A 178 8.79 -36.99 -2.38
C ASP A 178 9.71 -37.35 -1.22
N LEU A 179 10.55 -36.41 -0.74
CA LEU A 179 11.36 -36.61 0.46
C LEU A 179 10.50 -36.90 1.69
N ALA A 180 9.43 -36.12 1.91
CA ALA A 180 8.51 -36.34 3.02
C ALA A 180 7.78 -37.71 2.95
N LEU A 181 7.60 -38.24 1.74
CA LEU A 181 7.04 -39.58 1.50
C LEU A 181 8.11 -40.70 1.51
N GLY A 182 9.36 -40.38 1.83
CA GLY A 182 10.48 -41.33 1.86
C GLY A 182 10.87 -41.86 0.47
N LYS A 183 10.74 -41.03 -0.57
CA LYS A 183 11.07 -41.35 -1.96
C LYS A 183 12.22 -40.49 -2.47
N VAL A 184 12.98 -41.04 -3.41
CA VAL A 184 13.98 -40.26 -4.15
C VAL A 184 13.26 -39.17 -4.96
N PRO A 185 13.67 -37.89 -4.86
CA PRO A 185 13.15 -36.81 -5.71
C PRO A 185 13.45 -37.09 -7.18
N TYR A 186 12.53 -37.77 -7.85
CA TYR A 186 12.83 -38.51 -9.08
C TYR A 186 13.33 -37.59 -10.20
N ASN A 187 12.65 -36.46 -10.41
CA ASN A 187 12.97 -35.52 -11.48
C ASN A 187 14.32 -34.81 -11.24
N GLN A 188 14.54 -34.29 -10.03
CA GLN A 188 15.79 -33.61 -9.69
C GLN A 188 16.99 -34.57 -9.67
N TYR A 189 16.79 -35.84 -9.26
CA TYR A 189 17.82 -36.86 -9.35
C TYR A 189 18.26 -37.14 -10.80
N LEU A 190 17.30 -37.27 -11.73
CA LEU A 190 17.63 -37.51 -13.14
C LEU A 190 18.40 -36.32 -13.75
N ASP A 191 18.00 -35.10 -13.45
CA ASP A 191 18.70 -33.88 -13.89
C ASP A 191 20.11 -33.79 -13.28
N MET A 192 20.26 -34.18 -12.02
CA MET A 192 21.56 -34.28 -11.34
C MET A 192 22.52 -35.26 -12.03
N ILE A 193 22.06 -36.46 -12.37
CA ILE A 193 22.94 -37.45 -13.04
C ILE A 193 23.27 -37.02 -14.48
N LYS A 194 22.34 -36.35 -15.19
CA LYS A 194 22.65 -35.73 -16.50
C LYS A 194 23.75 -34.69 -16.36
N PHE A 195 23.61 -33.76 -15.42
CA PHE A 195 24.62 -32.74 -15.15
C PHE A 195 25.97 -33.36 -14.77
N TYR A 196 25.98 -34.38 -13.91
CA TYR A 196 27.20 -35.10 -13.57
C TYR A 196 27.84 -35.75 -14.79
N SER A 197 27.06 -36.44 -15.64
CA SER A 197 27.59 -37.07 -16.85
C SER A 197 28.23 -36.06 -17.80
N GLU A 198 27.61 -34.89 -17.97
CA GLU A 198 28.21 -33.81 -18.74
C GLU A 198 29.51 -33.30 -18.11
N CYS A 199 29.55 -33.17 -16.78
CA CYS A 199 30.78 -32.83 -16.07
C CYS A 199 31.88 -33.88 -16.29
N VAL A 200 31.55 -35.18 -16.33
CA VAL A 200 32.53 -36.25 -16.61
C VAL A 200 33.10 -36.12 -18.02
N LYS A 201 32.26 -35.80 -19.01
CA LYS A 201 32.68 -35.62 -20.41
C LYS A 201 33.66 -34.46 -20.57
N GLU A 202 33.36 -33.33 -19.93
CA GLU A 202 34.20 -32.12 -20.02
C GLU A 202 35.41 -32.16 -19.09
N PHE A 203 35.27 -32.78 -17.92
CA PHE A 203 36.27 -32.81 -16.84
C PHE A 203 36.54 -34.26 -16.37
N PRO A 204 37.17 -35.13 -17.18
CA PRO A 204 37.34 -36.55 -16.88
C PRO A 204 38.23 -36.84 -15.65
N ASN A 205 38.89 -35.84 -15.07
CA ASN A 205 39.61 -36.02 -13.81
C ASN A 205 38.68 -36.24 -12.61
N ILE A 206 37.38 -35.88 -12.70
CA ILE A 206 36.45 -36.06 -11.57
C ILE A 206 36.14 -37.53 -11.26
N ILE A 207 36.40 -38.46 -12.20
CA ILE A 207 36.20 -39.90 -12.00
C ILE A 207 37.45 -40.61 -11.45
N LYS A 208 38.57 -39.91 -11.26
CA LYS A 208 39.77 -40.48 -10.61
C LYS A 208 39.54 -40.61 -9.11
N ASP A 209 40.28 -41.51 -8.46
CA ASP A 209 40.27 -41.64 -6.99
C ASP A 209 40.52 -40.27 -6.34
N LYS A 210 39.67 -39.90 -5.36
CA LYS A 210 39.65 -38.58 -4.71
C LYS A 210 39.47 -37.38 -5.64
N GLY A 211 38.98 -37.60 -6.86
CA GLY A 211 38.84 -36.58 -7.90
C GLY A 211 37.73 -35.55 -7.65
N LEU A 212 36.79 -35.83 -6.73
CA LEU A 212 35.58 -35.02 -6.54
C LEU A 212 35.26 -34.74 -5.07
N VAL A 213 34.93 -33.50 -4.75
CA VAL A 213 34.23 -33.11 -3.51
C VAL A 213 32.79 -32.77 -3.86
N ILE A 214 31.84 -33.19 -3.02
CA ILE A 214 30.41 -32.91 -3.22
C ILE A 214 29.89 -32.07 -2.05
N VAL A 215 29.18 -30.99 -2.35
CA VAL A 215 28.63 -30.06 -1.37
C VAL A 215 27.13 -29.88 -1.62
N GLY A 216 26.32 -29.79 -0.57
CA GLY A 216 24.91 -29.46 -0.73
C GLY A 216 24.27 -28.86 0.52
N HIS A 217 23.21 -28.09 0.32
CA HIS A 217 22.44 -27.44 1.39
C HIS A 217 20.97 -27.85 1.29
N SER A 218 20.30 -28.12 2.42
CA SER A 218 18.87 -28.49 2.46
C SER A 218 18.58 -29.70 1.53
N LEU A 219 17.55 -29.65 0.68
CA LEU A 219 17.27 -30.65 -0.37
C LEU A 219 18.52 -30.97 -1.23
N GLY A 220 19.33 -29.96 -1.54
CA GLY A 220 20.57 -30.13 -2.29
C GLY A 220 21.59 -31.01 -1.56
N GLY A 221 21.60 -31.01 -0.23
CA GLY A 221 22.42 -31.93 0.56
C GLY A 221 21.91 -33.38 0.53
N ALA A 222 20.61 -33.61 0.35
CA ALA A 222 20.07 -34.96 0.16
C ALA A 222 20.44 -35.49 -1.23
N LEU A 223 20.37 -34.62 -2.25
CA LEU A 223 20.86 -34.91 -3.59
C LEU A 223 22.39 -35.18 -3.61
N ALA A 224 23.18 -34.45 -2.81
CA ALA A 224 24.62 -34.70 -2.67
C ALA A 224 24.90 -36.11 -2.10
N GLN A 225 24.10 -36.55 -1.13
CA GLN A 225 24.15 -37.90 -0.61
C GLN A 225 23.75 -38.94 -1.67
N LEU A 226 22.66 -38.69 -2.41
CA LEU A 226 22.22 -39.56 -3.51
C LEU A 226 23.28 -39.68 -4.60
N LEU A 227 23.93 -38.59 -5.00
CA LEU A 227 25.03 -38.62 -5.97
C LEU A 227 26.17 -39.50 -5.44
N THR A 228 26.54 -39.37 -4.17
CA THR A 228 27.59 -40.22 -3.57
C THR A 228 27.20 -41.70 -3.61
N LEU A 229 25.94 -42.03 -3.30
CA LEU A 229 25.40 -43.39 -3.42
C LEU A 229 25.32 -43.88 -4.87
N SER A 230 25.26 -42.99 -5.86
CA SER A 230 25.34 -43.35 -7.28
C SER A 230 26.78 -43.62 -7.74
N LEU A 231 27.79 -43.13 -7.02
CA LEU A 231 29.18 -43.19 -7.47
C LEU A 231 30.01 -44.29 -6.80
N ALA A 232 29.65 -44.68 -5.58
CA ALA A 232 30.48 -45.56 -4.77
C ALA A 232 29.70 -46.60 -3.99
N SER A 233 30.37 -47.70 -3.63
CA SER A 233 29.90 -48.68 -2.65
C SER A 233 31.01 -48.96 -1.65
N VAL A 234 30.68 -49.59 -0.51
CA VAL A 234 31.68 -49.93 0.52
C VAL A 234 32.84 -50.79 0.01
N ASN A 235 32.62 -51.55 -1.07
CA ASN A 235 33.61 -52.46 -1.67
C ASN A 235 34.27 -51.90 -2.94
N SER A 236 33.97 -50.66 -3.32
CA SER A 236 34.51 -49.98 -4.51
C SER A 236 35.17 -48.68 -4.10
N SER A 237 36.38 -48.40 -4.58
CA SER A 237 37.02 -47.10 -4.36
C SER A 237 36.19 -45.99 -5.03
N ALA A 238 35.78 -45.00 -4.24
CA ALA A 238 35.01 -43.86 -4.71
C ALA A 238 35.91 -42.84 -5.43
N ASN A 239 35.40 -42.19 -6.46
CA ASN A 239 36.00 -40.95 -6.95
C ASN A 239 35.67 -39.74 -6.05
N VAL A 240 34.77 -39.92 -5.07
CA VAL A 240 34.38 -38.91 -4.08
C VAL A 240 35.37 -38.88 -2.91
N LYS A 241 36.15 -37.80 -2.81
CA LYS A 241 37.10 -37.52 -1.73
C LYS A 241 36.36 -37.26 -0.41
N GLU A 242 35.52 -36.23 -0.40
CA GLU A 242 34.78 -35.76 0.77
C GLU A 242 33.38 -35.27 0.35
N ILE A 243 32.42 -35.34 1.28
CA ILE A 243 31.10 -34.72 1.14
C ILE A 243 30.84 -33.75 2.30
N TYR A 244 30.26 -32.59 1.99
CA TYR A 244 29.82 -31.59 2.95
C TYR A 244 28.34 -31.30 2.75
N THR A 245 27.55 -31.48 3.80
CA THR A 245 26.14 -31.09 3.77
C THR A 245 25.83 -30.09 4.88
N PHE A 246 24.95 -29.14 4.58
CA PHE A 246 24.51 -28.10 5.52
C PHE A 246 23.00 -28.20 5.71
N ASN A 247 22.55 -28.37 6.96
CA ASN A 247 21.13 -28.43 7.33
C ASN A 247 20.31 -29.31 6.36
N SER A 248 20.75 -30.56 6.15
CA SER A 248 20.23 -31.43 5.09
C SER A 248 19.50 -32.67 5.63
N PRO A 249 18.42 -33.14 4.96
CA PRO A 249 17.79 -34.40 5.31
C PRO A 249 18.55 -35.64 4.81
N GLY A 250 18.24 -36.78 5.41
CA GLY A 250 18.80 -38.07 5.02
C GLY A 250 18.29 -38.60 3.69
N ALA A 251 19.18 -39.29 2.98
CA ALA A 251 18.88 -39.88 1.67
C ALA A 251 18.95 -41.41 1.64
N LYS A 252 19.38 -42.04 2.72
CA LYS A 252 19.72 -43.47 2.74
C LYS A 252 18.49 -44.36 2.71
N GLU A 253 17.42 -43.96 3.40
CA GLU A 253 16.19 -44.74 3.48
C GLU A 253 15.18 -44.44 2.36
N LEU A 254 15.55 -43.61 1.39
CA LEU A 254 14.68 -43.22 0.29
C LEU A 254 14.42 -44.38 -0.69
N LYS A 255 13.18 -44.46 -1.18
CA LYS A 255 12.76 -45.45 -2.18
C LYS A 255 12.97 -44.93 -3.60
N ALA A 256 13.76 -45.66 -4.39
CA ALA A 256 13.99 -45.41 -5.81
C ALA A 256 12.90 -46.07 -6.69
N LEU A 257 11.77 -45.38 -6.88
CA LEU A 257 10.68 -45.84 -7.75
C LEU A 257 10.96 -45.48 -9.21
N ASN A 258 10.68 -46.39 -10.16
CA ASN A 258 10.73 -46.16 -11.61
C ASN A 258 12.08 -45.68 -12.19
N LEU A 259 13.20 -45.88 -11.48
CA LEU A 259 14.54 -45.53 -11.96
C LEU A 259 15.18 -46.62 -12.86
N ASN A 260 14.60 -47.82 -12.94
CA ASN A 260 15.13 -48.95 -13.72
C ASN A 260 14.69 -48.97 -15.21
N GLN A 261 14.25 -47.84 -15.76
CA GLN A 261 13.65 -47.74 -17.10
C GLN A 261 14.70 -47.49 -18.21
N ILE A 262 15.80 -48.23 -18.19
CA ILE A 262 16.91 -48.11 -19.16
C ILE A 262 16.82 -49.23 -20.20
N TYR A 263 16.86 -48.88 -21.49
CA TYR A 263 16.75 -49.83 -22.59
C TYR A 263 17.85 -49.63 -23.63
N ARG A 264 18.40 -50.72 -24.16
CA ARG A 264 19.39 -50.71 -25.25
C ARG A 264 18.68 -50.75 -26.60
N ILE A 265 18.95 -49.76 -27.45
CA ILE A 265 18.59 -49.79 -28.86
C ILE A 265 19.75 -50.47 -29.61
N ASP A 266 19.58 -51.75 -29.92
CA ASP A 266 20.60 -52.58 -30.58
C ASP A 266 20.39 -52.68 -32.10
N GLY A 267 21.33 -53.32 -32.79
CA GLY A 267 21.25 -53.54 -34.23
C GLY A 267 20.01 -54.30 -34.70
N LYS A 268 19.32 -55.08 -33.85
CA LYS A 268 18.07 -55.76 -34.23
C LYS A 268 16.93 -54.76 -34.37
N ILE A 269 16.85 -53.79 -33.47
CA ILE A 269 15.82 -52.74 -33.51
C ILE A 269 16.10 -51.78 -34.66
N ILE A 270 17.36 -51.34 -34.81
CA ILE A 270 17.77 -50.37 -35.84
C ILE A 270 17.52 -50.89 -37.25
N ASN A 271 17.73 -52.19 -37.49
CA ASN A 271 17.57 -52.84 -38.80
C ASN A 271 16.19 -53.47 -39.01
N SER A 272 15.25 -53.26 -38.09
CA SER A 272 13.89 -53.81 -38.23
C SER A 272 13.05 -53.01 -39.23
N ASP A 273 12.12 -53.69 -39.91
CA ASP A 273 11.19 -53.08 -40.88
C ASP A 273 10.28 -52.01 -40.22
N ASN A 274 10.06 -52.11 -38.90
CA ASN A 274 9.28 -51.17 -38.09
C ASN A 274 9.96 -51.00 -36.71
N LYS A 275 10.81 -49.98 -36.60
CA LYS A 275 11.69 -49.73 -35.45
C LYS A 275 10.90 -49.39 -34.19
N GLU A 276 9.81 -48.65 -34.37
CA GLU A 276 8.88 -48.22 -33.32
C GLU A 276 8.24 -49.44 -32.66
N GLN A 277 7.74 -50.38 -33.47
CA GLN A 277 7.10 -51.60 -32.97
C GLN A 277 8.12 -52.54 -32.31
N ALA A 278 9.31 -52.67 -32.87
CA ALA A 278 10.39 -53.48 -32.28
C ALA A 278 10.79 -52.96 -30.89
N LEU A 279 10.97 -51.64 -30.73
CA LEU A 279 11.29 -51.02 -29.45
C LEU A 279 10.14 -51.15 -28.44
N PHE A 280 8.90 -50.90 -28.86
CA PHE A 280 7.72 -51.05 -28.01
C PHE A 280 7.58 -52.47 -27.42
N TYR A 281 7.78 -53.50 -28.26
CA TYR A 281 7.73 -54.88 -27.80
C TYR A 281 8.88 -55.24 -26.84
N GLN A 282 10.08 -54.68 -27.04
CA GLN A 282 11.19 -54.84 -26.10
C GLN A 282 10.84 -54.25 -24.73
N ILE A 283 10.30 -53.03 -24.69
CA ILE A 283 9.93 -52.34 -23.44
C ILE A 283 8.85 -53.10 -22.67
N ARG A 284 7.83 -53.61 -23.37
CA ARG A 284 6.71 -54.34 -22.76
C ARG A 284 6.95 -55.83 -22.58
N SER A 285 8.08 -56.37 -23.05
CA SER A 285 8.36 -57.81 -23.05
C SER A 285 7.29 -58.65 -23.76
N TYR A 286 6.65 -58.10 -24.81
CA TYR A 286 5.66 -58.81 -25.62
C TYR A 286 6.33 -59.67 -26.70
N LYS A 287 5.68 -60.76 -27.15
CA LYS A 287 6.18 -61.58 -28.27
C LYS A 287 6.02 -60.83 -29.60
N TYR A 288 7.12 -60.68 -30.35
CA TYR A 288 7.12 -60.02 -31.66
C TYR A 288 6.20 -60.74 -32.66
N GLN A 289 5.21 -60.03 -33.23
CA GLN A 289 4.37 -60.51 -34.34
C GLN A 289 4.52 -59.58 -35.54
N LYS A 290 4.83 -60.16 -36.71
CA LYS A 290 5.31 -59.45 -37.91
C LYS A 290 4.22 -58.68 -38.69
N SER A 291 2.96 -58.71 -38.26
CA SER A 291 1.84 -58.14 -39.04
C SER A 291 0.53 -58.03 -38.24
N ILE A 292 0.42 -57.09 -37.31
CA ILE A 292 -0.86 -56.72 -36.68
C ILE A 292 -0.91 -55.20 -36.52
N GLU A 293 -1.98 -54.55 -37.02
CA GLU A 293 -2.38 -53.20 -36.61
C GLU A 293 -2.64 -53.23 -35.09
N ILE A 294 -1.75 -52.62 -34.31
CA ILE A 294 -1.91 -52.64 -32.86
C ILE A 294 -2.98 -51.62 -32.47
N ASN A 295 -4.19 -52.11 -32.13
CA ASN A 295 -5.22 -51.32 -31.45
C ASN A 295 -4.79 -51.05 -30.00
N LEU A 296 -3.91 -50.07 -29.82
CA LEU A 296 -3.43 -49.63 -28.50
C LEU A 296 -4.43 -48.68 -27.85
N ILE A 297 -4.75 -48.91 -26.57
CA ILE A 297 -5.61 -48.04 -25.76
C ILE A 297 -4.87 -47.56 -24.52
N GLY A 298 -5.11 -46.31 -24.10
CA GLY A 298 -4.59 -45.73 -22.87
C GLY A 298 -3.05 -45.68 -22.80
N TYR A 299 -2.49 -46.22 -21.71
CA TYR A 299 -1.06 -46.23 -21.35
C TYR A 299 -0.13 -46.66 -22.49
N ASP A 300 -0.48 -47.74 -23.19
CA ASP A 300 0.35 -48.27 -24.27
C ASP A 300 0.30 -47.42 -25.55
N SER A 301 -0.84 -46.76 -25.80
CA SER A 301 -0.97 -45.83 -26.93
C SER A 301 -0.06 -44.62 -26.76
N ASN A 302 -0.05 -44.03 -25.56
CA ASN A 302 0.81 -42.88 -25.24
C ASN A 302 2.31 -43.23 -25.32
N LEU A 303 2.71 -44.41 -24.85
CA LEU A 303 4.10 -44.88 -24.97
C LEU A 303 4.49 -45.00 -26.45
N PHE A 304 3.64 -45.64 -27.25
CA PHE A 304 3.93 -45.88 -28.66
C PHE A 304 4.02 -44.58 -29.48
N GLN A 305 3.20 -43.56 -29.16
CA GLN A 305 3.31 -42.24 -29.79
C GLN A 305 4.61 -41.50 -29.44
N ASN A 306 5.09 -41.63 -28.19
CA ASN A 306 6.39 -41.07 -27.81
C ASN A 306 7.57 -41.82 -28.47
N ILE A 307 7.46 -43.14 -28.63
CA ILE A 307 8.42 -43.92 -29.41
C ILE A 307 8.44 -43.47 -30.89
N LYS A 308 7.28 -43.25 -31.50
CA LYS A 308 7.19 -42.68 -32.86
C LYS A 308 7.88 -41.33 -32.95
N SER A 309 7.58 -40.44 -32.00
CA SER A 309 8.17 -39.09 -31.94
C SER A 309 9.70 -39.15 -31.80
N TYR A 310 10.21 -40.08 -30.99
CA TYR A 310 11.64 -40.30 -30.81
C TYR A 310 12.37 -40.68 -32.11
N PHE A 311 11.75 -41.50 -32.96
CA PHE A 311 12.35 -41.93 -34.24
C PHE A 311 12.10 -40.96 -35.40
N HIS A 312 11.09 -40.07 -35.32
CA HIS A 312 10.54 -39.29 -36.44
C HIS A 312 11.57 -38.47 -37.24
N ASN A 313 12.72 -38.09 -36.65
CA ASN A 313 13.74 -37.27 -37.30
C ASN A 313 15.18 -37.80 -37.17
N LYS A 314 15.38 -39.06 -36.77
CA LYS A 314 16.73 -39.62 -36.55
C LYS A 314 17.25 -40.37 -37.78
N THR A 315 18.11 -39.71 -38.56
CA THR A 315 18.87 -40.35 -39.65
C THR A 315 20.22 -40.85 -39.11
N ASN A 316 20.66 -42.04 -39.55
CA ASN A 316 21.94 -42.67 -39.12
C ASN A 316 22.05 -43.06 -37.63
N LEU A 317 21.00 -43.67 -37.07
CA LEU A 317 21.02 -44.26 -35.73
C LEU A 317 22.13 -45.32 -35.56
N LYS A 318 22.96 -45.13 -34.53
CA LYS A 318 23.91 -46.15 -34.03
C LYS A 318 23.32 -46.85 -32.82
N GLU A 319 23.95 -47.93 -32.36
CA GLU A 319 23.56 -48.53 -31.07
C GLU A 319 23.81 -47.56 -29.93
N HIS A 320 22.82 -47.40 -29.04
CA HIS A 320 22.87 -46.51 -27.89
C HIS A 320 21.84 -46.95 -26.84
N TYR A 321 21.82 -46.29 -25.69
CA TYR A 321 20.86 -46.53 -24.62
C TYR A 321 19.89 -45.36 -24.50
N ILE A 322 18.66 -45.67 -24.10
CA ILE A 322 17.62 -44.69 -23.80
C ILE A 322 17.12 -44.88 -22.37
N PHE A 323 16.64 -43.79 -21.78
CA PHE A 323 15.87 -43.80 -20.54
C PHE A 323 14.42 -43.40 -20.86
N ILE A 324 13.47 -44.13 -20.26
CA ILE A 324 12.04 -43.85 -20.40
C ILE A 324 11.52 -43.31 -19.08
N LYS A 325 11.32 -42.00 -19.04
CA LYS A 325 10.72 -41.30 -17.91
C LYS A 325 9.21 -41.49 -17.97
N THR A 326 8.60 -41.97 -16.88
CA THR A 326 7.13 -42.07 -16.76
C THR A 326 6.62 -40.91 -15.91
N ASN A 327 5.79 -40.06 -16.49
CA ASN A 327 5.09 -38.97 -15.79
C ASN A 327 3.63 -39.38 -15.54
N ILE A 328 3.13 -39.17 -14.33
CA ILE A 328 1.76 -39.54 -13.93
C ILE A 328 1.02 -38.27 -13.50
N ILE A 329 -0.11 -37.98 -14.14
CA ILE A 329 -1.01 -36.91 -13.71
C ILE A 329 -2.23 -37.54 -13.04
N TYR A 330 -2.38 -37.29 -11.74
CA TYR A 330 -3.54 -37.74 -10.96
C TYR A 330 -4.73 -36.78 -11.22
N SER A 331 -5.62 -37.18 -12.13
CA SER A 331 -6.93 -36.54 -12.35
C SER A 331 -8.06 -37.55 -12.11
N LYS A 332 -9.33 -37.22 -12.42
CA LYS A 332 -10.47 -38.17 -12.36
C LYS A 332 -10.22 -39.47 -13.16
N SER A 333 -9.27 -39.47 -14.11
CA SER A 333 -8.66 -40.65 -14.74
C SER A 333 -7.13 -40.54 -14.67
N THR A 334 -6.43 -41.62 -14.31
CA THR A 334 -4.96 -41.65 -14.28
C THR A 334 -4.40 -41.58 -15.71
N ASN A 335 -3.78 -40.46 -16.06
CA ASN A 335 -3.16 -40.26 -17.37
C ASN A 335 -1.64 -40.41 -17.24
N TYR A 336 -1.06 -41.19 -18.14
CA TYR A 336 0.38 -41.45 -18.18
C TYR A 336 1.00 -40.80 -19.42
N PHE A 337 2.10 -40.10 -19.19
CA PHE A 337 2.93 -39.49 -20.24
C PHE A 337 4.35 -40.05 -20.14
N TYR A 338 5.09 -40.00 -21.25
CA TYR A 338 6.45 -40.52 -21.29
C TYR A 338 7.38 -39.54 -21.96
N ASP A 339 8.58 -39.39 -21.40
CA ASP A 339 9.69 -38.73 -22.07
C ASP A 339 10.78 -39.76 -22.36
N ILE A 340 11.28 -39.78 -23.60
CA ILE A 340 12.36 -40.69 -24.03
C ILE A 340 13.58 -39.85 -24.39
N PHE A 341 14.69 -40.08 -23.71
CA PHE A 341 15.96 -39.40 -24.00
C PHE A 341 17.13 -40.39 -24.02
N GLU A 342 18.16 -40.07 -24.80
CA GLU A 342 19.40 -40.87 -24.87
C GLU A 342 20.20 -40.72 -23.57
N VAL A 343 20.84 -41.81 -23.14
CA VAL A 343 21.73 -41.84 -21.97
C VAL A 343 23.04 -42.55 -22.30
N ASP A 344 24.09 -42.16 -21.60
CA ASP A 344 25.43 -42.75 -21.73
C ASP A 344 25.76 -43.73 -20.59
N GLU A 345 26.94 -44.35 -20.71
CA GLU A 345 27.42 -45.33 -19.76
C GLU A 345 27.59 -44.77 -18.33
N VAL A 346 27.98 -43.51 -18.19
CA VAL A 346 28.12 -42.85 -16.88
C VAL A 346 26.78 -42.78 -16.18
N PHE A 347 25.75 -42.32 -16.89
CA PHE A 347 24.38 -42.23 -16.37
C PHE A 347 23.87 -43.61 -15.92
N ILE A 348 24.04 -44.63 -16.77
CA ILE A 348 23.57 -46.00 -16.51
C ILE A 348 24.24 -46.57 -15.26
N ASN A 349 25.57 -46.41 -15.15
CA ASN A 349 26.33 -46.89 -14.00
C ASN A 349 25.86 -46.21 -12.71
N CYS A 350 25.63 -44.90 -12.74
CA CYS A 350 25.13 -44.15 -11.59
C CYS A 350 23.77 -44.65 -11.09
N VAL A 351 22.82 -44.87 -12.01
CA VAL A 351 21.48 -45.36 -11.67
C VAL A 351 21.53 -46.79 -11.11
N ASN A 352 22.28 -47.68 -11.75
CA ASN A 352 22.41 -49.07 -11.29
C ASN A 352 23.09 -49.15 -9.91
N GLN A 353 24.11 -48.33 -9.68
CA GLN A 353 24.82 -48.28 -8.40
C GLN A 353 23.93 -47.73 -7.28
N LEU A 354 23.14 -46.67 -7.55
CA LEU A 354 22.17 -46.16 -6.58
C LEU A 354 21.12 -47.22 -6.22
N LEU A 355 20.51 -47.86 -7.22
CA LEU A 355 19.52 -48.93 -6.99
C LEU A 355 20.11 -50.06 -6.15
N THR A 356 21.36 -50.44 -6.42
CA THR A 356 22.07 -51.45 -5.64
C THR A 356 22.23 -51.01 -4.18
N ASN A 357 22.73 -49.79 -3.96
CA ASN A 357 23.00 -49.27 -2.63
C ASN A 357 21.74 -49.05 -1.79
N LEU A 358 20.67 -48.49 -2.38
CA LEU A 358 19.40 -48.28 -1.68
C LEU A 358 18.71 -49.61 -1.33
N ASN A 359 18.77 -50.61 -2.22
CA ASN A 359 18.18 -51.94 -1.96
C ASN A 359 18.80 -52.65 -0.75
N ILE A 360 20.11 -52.48 -0.53
CA ILE A 360 20.83 -53.09 0.62
C ILE A 360 21.07 -52.10 1.77
N LYS A 361 20.57 -50.86 1.65
CA LYS A 361 20.79 -49.76 2.61
C LYS A 361 22.28 -49.53 2.94
N ASN A 362 23.11 -49.50 1.90
CA ASN A 362 24.55 -49.33 2.03
C ASN A 362 24.89 -47.96 2.65
N ILE A 363 26.04 -47.87 3.34
CA ILE A 363 26.49 -46.59 3.90
C ILE A 363 27.03 -45.65 2.82
N LEU A 364 27.07 -44.35 3.10
CA LEU A 364 27.74 -43.37 2.24
C LEU A 364 29.26 -43.65 2.19
N ALA A 365 29.74 -44.11 1.03
CA ALA A 365 31.16 -44.43 0.83
C ALA A 365 31.90 -43.24 0.20
N THR A 366 32.93 -42.76 0.89
CA THR A 366 33.88 -41.73 0.42
C THR A 366 35.32 -42.17 0.70
N SER A 367 36.29 -41.61 -0.01
CA SER A 367 37.69 -41.99 0.16
C SER A 367 38.32 -41.42 1.44
N ASP A 368 37.83 -40.28 1.95
CA ASP A 368 38.33 -39.65 3.19
C ASP A 368 37.25 -39.57 4.29
N ASN A 369 36.31 -38.62 4.21
CA ASN A 369 35.31 -38.38 5.26
C ASN A 369 34.00 -37.79 4.71
N THR A 370 32.93 -38.00 5.48
CA THR A 370 31.61 -37.43 5.28
C THR A 370 31.28 -36.46 6.41
N TYR A 371 31.02 -35.19 6.08
CA TYR A 371 30.77 -34.11 7.04
C TYR A 371 29.34 -33.58 6.91
N HIS A 372 28.60 -33.62 8.01
CA HIS A 372 27.27 -33.02 8.15
C HIS A 372 27.38 -31.85 9.14
N ILE A 373 27.11 -30.64 8.67
CA ILE A 373 27.12 -29.42 9.46
C ILE A 373 25.67 -29.04 9.73
N GLU A 374 25.32 -28.99 11.00
CA GLU A 374 23.98 -28.67 11.47
C GLU A 374 24.05 -27.48 12.43
N THR A 375 23.00 -26.67 12.41
CA THR A 375 22.89 -25.48 13.26
C THR A 375 21.96 -25.74 14.43
N ASP A 376 22.29 -25.15 15.58
CA ASP A 376 21.51 -25.26 16.81
C ASP A 376 21.49 -23.94 17.58
N THR A 377 20.60 -23.83 18.56
CA THR A 377 20.47 -22.69 19.50
C THR A 377 21.18 -22.90 20.82
N ASP A 378 21.64 -24.11 21.12
CA ASP A 378 22.32 -24.42 22.40
C ASP A 378 23.70 -25.06 22.21
N SER A 379 24.43 -25.20 23.33
CA SER A 379 25.75 -25.82 23.41
C SER A 379 25.73 -27.31 23.71
N ASP A 380 24.57 -27.98 23.71
CA ASP A 380 24.46 -29.37 24.15
C ASP A 380 25.01 -30.34 23.08
N ALA A 381 26.24 -30.79 23.30
CA ALA A 381 26.92 -31.79 22.46
C ALA A 381 26.24 -33.18 22.44
N SER A 382 25.22 -33.41 23.27
CA SER A 382 24.48 -34.67 23.38
C SER A 382 23.07 -34.61 22.79
N ASN A 383 22.65 -33.47 22.24
CA ASN A 383 21.27 -33.21 21.90
C ASN A 383 20.82 -34.02 20.66
N THR A 384 20.28 -35.21 20.92
CA THR A 384 19.55 -36.01 19.92
C THR A 384 18.09 -35.55 19.76
N LYS A 385 17.67 -34.50 20.51
CA LYS A 385 16.35 -33.87 20.47
C LYS A 385 16.44 -32.39 20.81
N GLY A 386 16.94 -31.58 19.88
CA GLY A 386 17.04 -30.13 20.08
C GLY A 386 17.52 -29.35 18.87
N VAL A 387 18.20 -30.01 17.92
CA VAL A 387 18.53 -29.42 16.62
C VAL A 387 17.25 -28.84 16.00
N ILE A 388 17.26 -27.54 15.68
CA ILE A 388 16.09 -26.78 15.22
C ILE A 388 15.42 -27.45 13.99
N GLN A 389 16.18 -28.28 13.26
CA GLN A 389 15.66 -29.20 12.27
C GLN A 389 16.17 -30.63 12.50
N ASP A 390 15.35 -31.49 13.11
CA ASP A 390 15.56 -32.94 13.11
C ASP A 390 15.24 -33.51 11.70
N LEU A 391 16.17 -33.33 10.76
CA LEU A 391 16.01 -33.67 9.34
C LEU A 391 16.15 -35.18 9.02
N GLY A 392 16.09 -36.04 10.03
CA GLY A 392 16.18 -37.49 9.89
C GLY A 392 17.38 -38.10 10.60
N VAL A 393 17.20 -39.35 11.05
CA VAL A 393 18.20 -40.13 11.80
C VAL A 393 18.98 -41.12 10.92
N ASP A 394 18.74 -41.11 9.61
CA ASP A 394 19.32 -42.02 8.62
C ASP A 394 20.52 -41.42 7.86
N ILE A 395 21.02 -40.27 8.32
CA ILE A 395 22.21 -39.59 7.76
C ILE A 395 23.48 -40.28 8.27
N ASP A 396 24.28 -40.83 7.35
CA ASP A 396 25.56 -41.49 7.67
C ASP A 396 26.74 -40.51 7.57
N GLY A 397 27.47 -40.25 8.66
CA GLY A 397 28.70 -39.47 8.61
C GLY A 397 29.14 -38.92 9.97
N LYS A 398 30.04 -37.94 9.97
CA LYS A 398 30.41 -37.17 11.17
C LYS A 398 29.56 -35.89 11.20
N HIS A 399 28.90 -35.63 12.33
CA HIS A 399 28.05 -34.46 12.53
C HIS A 399 28.75 -33.39 13.36
N TYR A 400 28.59 -32.13 12.97
CA TYR A 400 29.20 -30.98 13.64
C TYR A 400 28.12 -29.92 13.89
N ILE A 401 27.99 -29.51 15.15
CA ILE A 401 26.94 -28.59 15.57
C ILE A 401 27.53 -27.18 15.73
N VAL A 402 26.95 -26.21 15.04
CA VAL A 402 27.31 -24.78 15.13
C VAL A 402 26.24 -24.06 15.96
N ASN A 403 26.63 -23.56 17.14
CA ASN A 403 25.71 -22.82 18.03
C ASN A 403 25.51 -21.38 17.51
N LEU A 404 24.32 -21.07 17.02
CA LEU A 404 23.92 -19.74 16.57
C LEU A 404 23.44 -18.82 17.71
N GLY A 405 23.18 -19.36 18.91
CA GLY A 405 22.51 -18.68 20.01
C GLY A 405 21.02 -18.46 19.73
N ASP A 406 20.42 -17.40 20.28
CA ASP A 406 18.98 -17.09 20.12
C ASP A 406 18.51 -16.68 18.70
N ARG A 407 19.32 -16.91 17.65
CA ARG A 407 18.97 -16.61 16.23
C ARG A 407 18.07 -17.70 15.63
N PHE A 408 16.96 -18.01 16.30
CA PHE A 408 16.07 -19.14 16.00
C PHE A 408 15.41 -19.08 14.62
N TRP A 409 15.01 -17.89 14.16
CA TRP A 409 14.15 -17.73 12.97
C TRP A 409 14.87 -17.94 11.62
N ASP A 410 16.21 -17.93 11.59
CA ASP A 410 17.00 -18.01 10.35
C ASP A 410 17.91 -19.26 10.27
N SER A 411 17.83 -20.17 11.23
CA SER A 411 18.80 -21.28 11.38
C SER A 411 18.91 -22.21 10.18
N HIS A 412 17.82 -22.39 9.40
CA HIS A 412 17.87 -23.18 8.18
C HIS A 412 18.82 -22.58 7.13
N PHE A 413 18.95 -21.26 7.07
CA PHE A 413 19.70 -20.58 6.01
C PHE A 413 21.22 -20.67 6.21
N LEU A 414 21.96 -20.59 5.09
CA LEU A 414 23.42 -20.60 5.10
C LEU A 414 24.03 -19.33 5.71
N GLU A 415 23.38 -18.17 5.56
CA GLU A 415 23.93 -16.87 5.96
C GLU A 415 24.30 -16.80 7.46
N PRO A 416 23.42 -17.16 8.42
CA PRO A 416 23.79 -17.23 9.83
C PRO A 416 24.96 -18.18 10.10
N THR A 417 24.94 -19.36 9.48
CA THR A 417 26.01 -20.37 9.60
C THR A 417 27.36 -19.81 9.16
N ILE A 418 27.41 -19.10 8.03
CA ILE A 418 28.63 -18.52 7.47
C ILE A 418 29.14 -17.37 8.33
N ILE A 419 28.26 -16.50 8.84
CA ILE A 419 28.63 -15.43 9.78
C ILE A 419 29.29 -16.03 11.02
N GLU A 420 28.68 -17.10 11.54
CA GLU A 420 29.16 -17.77 12.74
C GLU A 420 30.51 -18.46 12.54
N LEU A 421 30.64 -19.26 11.48
CA LEU A 421 31.90 -19.94 11.12
C LEU A 421 33.05 -18.94 10.89
N ASN A 422 32.78 -17.79 10.27
CA ASN A 422 33.77 -16.72 10.13
C ASN A 422 34.26 -16.20 11.48
N TYR A 423 33.35 -16.00 12.42
CA TYR A 423 33.68 -15.51 13.75
C TYR A 423 34.49 -16.55 14.54
N ILE A 424 34.05 -17.81 14.54
CA ILE A 424 34.76 -18.95 15.14
C ILE A 424 36.18 -19.05 14.56
N LEU A 425 36.31 -18.94 13.24
CA LEU A 425 37.59 -19.04 12.56
C LEU A 425 38.57 -17.94 13.01
N ASN A 426 38.07 -16.71 13.23
CA ASN A 426 38.90 -15.62 13.74
C ASN A 426 39.37 -15.88 15.17
N LEU A 427 38.50 -16.35 16.05
CA LEU A 427 38.87 -16.71 17.43
C LEU A 427 39.90 -17.84 17.46
N MET A 428 39.75 -18.87 16.61
CA MET A 428 40.73 -19.96 16.48
C MET A 428 42.08 -19.48 15.95
N LYS A 429 42.09 -18.61 14.93
CA LYS A 429 43.33 -18.03 14.39
C LYS A 429 44.08 -17.21 15.44
N ASN A 430 43.34 -16.52 16.31
CA ASN A 430 43.89 -15.76 17.42
C ASN A 430 44.25 -16.62 18.64
N LYS A 431 43.99 -17.94 18.60
CA LYS A 431 44.19 -18.88 19.72
C LYS A 431 43.39 -18.48 20.97
N GLU A 432 42.20 -17.93 20.76
CA GLU A 432 41.23 -17.59 21.81
C GLU A 432 40.34 -18.80 22.16
N ILE A 433 40.21 -19.75 21.23
CA ILE A 433 39.54 -21.06 21.39
C ILE A 433 40.32 -22.13 20.60
N ASP A 434 40.28 -23.38 21.03
CA ASP A 434 40.99 -24.51 20.40
C ASP A 434 40.12 -25.32 19.44
N ASN A 435 38.80 -25.37 19.65
CA ASN A 435 37.85 -26.16 18.85
C ASN A 435 36.41 -25.62 18.90
N LEU A 436 35.54 -26.12 18.03
CA LEU A 436 34.15 -25.66 17.89
C LEU A 436 33.31 -25.90 19.16
N LEU A 437 33.60 -26.97 19.91
CA LEU A 437 32.85 -27.25 21.15
C LEU A 437 33.16 -26.21 22.23
N GLU A 438 34.43 -25.83 22.38
CA GLU A 438 34.82 -24.75 23.30
C GLU A 438 34.18 -23.41 22.93
N TYR A 439 34.07 -23.11 21.63
CA TYR A 439 33.31 -21.95 21.18
C TYR A 439 31.85 -21.99 21.63
N ASN A 440 31.16 -23.11 21.35
CA ASN A 440 29.75 -23.26 21.67
C ASN A 440 29.52 -23.11 23.18
N ILE A 441 30.42 -23.62 24.03
CA ILE A 441 30.37 -23.48 25.49
C ILE A 441 30.64 -22.01 25.92
N ASN A 442 31.72 -21.39 25.44
CA ASN A 442 32.11 -20.03 25.83
C ASN A 442 31.08 -18.97 25.40
N LYS A 443 30.41 -19.18 24.26
CA LYS A 443 29.36 -18.30 23.74
C LYS A 443 28.18 -18.20 24.71
N ASP A 444 27.92 -19.26 25.47
CA ASP A 444 26.86 -19.29 26.48
C ASP A 444 27.33 -18.67 27.83
N GLU A 445 28.62 -18.38 28.03
CA GLU A 445 29.22 -17.97 29.33
C GLU A 445 29.79 -16.51 29.45
N GLU A 446 30.14 -15.75 28.40
CA GLU A 446 30.91 -14.46 28.56
C GLU A 446 30.33 -13.14 27.99
N LEU A 447 30.58 -12.05 28.76
CA LEU A 447 30.36 -10.59 28.61
C LEU A 447 30.94 -9.91 27.33
N TRP A 448 31.38 -10.68 26.34
CA TRP A 448 32.15 -10.28 25.13
C TRP A 448 31.34 -9.46 24.11
N THR A 449 30.03 -9.36 24.32
CA THR A 449 29.06 -8.60 23.51
C THR A 449 29.34 -7.08 23.51
N PHE A 450 30.07 -6.57 24.51
CA PHE A 450 30.24 -5.13 24.75
C PHE A 450 31.33 -4.44 23.88
N ILE A 451 32.44 -5.13 23.56
CA ILE A 451 33.57 -4.52 22.82
C ILE A 451 33.33 -4.50 21.30
N LYS A 452 32.62 -5.51 20.77
CA LYS A 452 32.21 -5.57 19.36
C LYS A 452 31.27 -4.42 18.98
N TYR A 453 30.53 -3.89 19.96
CA TYR A 453 29.66 -2.74 19.80
C TYR A 453 30.44 -1.47 19.39
N HIS A 454 31.67 -1.25 19.89
CA HIS A 454 32.44 -0.03 19.61
C HIS A 454 33.06 0.02 18.21
N ASN A 455 33.58 -1.10 17.71
CA ASN A 455 34.08 -1.22 16.33
C ASN A 455 32.94 -1.21 15.31
N ASN A 456 31.78 -1.76 15.68
CA ASN A 456 30.57 -1.55 14.92
C ASN A 456 30.18 -0.06 14.92
N VAL A 457 30.25 0.71 16.00
CA VAL A 457 29.88 2.16 15.92
C VAL A 457 30.73 2.96 14.91
N LEU A 458 32.04 2.72 14.79
CA LEU A 458 32.89 3.37 13.78
C LEU A 458 32.68 2.82 12.35
N ALA A 459 32.46 1.51 12.21
CA ALA A 459 32.13 0.90 10.92
C ALA A 459 30.70 1.24 10.48
N THR A 460 29.76 1.36 11.41
CA THR A 460 28.37 1.78 11.27
C THR A 460 28.29 3.29 11.00
N ALA A 461 29.19 4.11 11.54
CA ALA A 461 29.32 5.51 11.11
C ALA A 461 29.83 5.62 9.66
N ARG A 462 30.72 4.72 9.23
CA ARG A 462 31.19 4.61 7.83
C ARG A 462 30.15 3.97 6.90
N THR A 463 29.28 3.09 7.37
CA THR A 463 28.24 2.44 6.54
C THR A 463 26.88 3.14 6.59
N ARG A 464 26.59 3.98 7.61
CA ARG A 464 25.36 4.80 7.67
C ARG A 464 25.43 6.10 6.89
N PHE A 465 26.61 6.59 6.53
CA PHE A 465 26.77 7.78 5.69
C PHE A 465 27.55 7.41 4.42
N ASP A 466 26.94 7.67 3.26
CA ASP A 466 27.40 7.26 1.92
C ASP A 466 28.88 7.66 1.67
N ASP A 467 29.72 6.69 1.28
CA ASP A 467 31.16 6.86 0.99
C ASP A 467 31.43 7.94 -0.09
N ARG A 468 30.42 8.27 -0.91
CA ARG A 468 30.48 9.38 -1.87
C ARG A 468 30.48 10.76 -1.24
N ILE A 469 29.99 10.95 -0.02
CA ILE A 469 30.01 12.26 0.65
C ILE A 469 31.37 12.47 1.33
N LEU A 470 31.95 11.40 1.88
CA LEU A 470 33.23 11.41 2.58
C LEU A 470 34.45 11.54 1.65
N SER A 471 34.32 11.18 0.36
CA SER A 471 35.41 11.28 -0.61
C SER A 471 35.64 12.69 -1.19
N TYR A 472 34.73 13.65 -0.98
CA TYR A 472 34.84 15.01 -1.50
C TYR A 472 35.27 16.07 -0.46
N PHE A 473 35.57 15.70 0.80
CA PHE A 473 36.06 16.61 1.86
C PHE A 473 37.32 16.06 2.57
N SER A 474 38.32 16.91 2.82
CA SER A 474 39.64 16.49 3.36
C SER A 474 39.67 16.39 4.89
N ILE A 475 39.64 15.16 5.44
CA ILE A 475 39.66 14.83 6.88
C ILE A 475 40.85 15.50 7.62
N PRO A 476 40.69 15.99 8.87
CA PRO A 476 41.81 16.48 9.69
C PRO A 476 42.83 15.37 9.90
N LYS A 477 44.09 15.62 9.52
CA LYS A 477 45.17 14.65 9.73
C LYS A 477 45.40 14.42 11.23
N LEU A 478 45.48 13.14 11.62
CA LEU A 478 45.88 12.75 12.97
C LEU A 478 47.29 13.29 13.29
N PHE A 479 47.47 13.77 14.52
CA PHE A 479 48.81 14.09 15.02
C PHE A 479 49.62 12.80 15.17
N ASN A 480 50.92 12.87 14.85
CA ASN A 480 51.80 11.70 14.80
C ASN A 480 51.82 10.86 16.09
N ASP A 481 51.58 11.46 17.26
CA ASP A 481 51.62 10.74 18.55
C ASP A 481 50.45 9.76 18.77
N PHE A 482 49.28 9.99 18.14
CA PHE A 482 48.13 9.07 18.24
C PHE A 482 48.34 7.82 17.38
N SER A 483 48.76 8.00 16.13
CA SER A 483 49.07 6.89 15.23
C SER A 483 50.19 6.02 15.79
N ASN A 484 51.24 6.64 16.34
CA ASN A 484 52.34 5.91 16.97
C ASN A 484 51.89 5.10 18.20
N SER A 485 50.95 5.61 19.00
CA SER A 485 50.45 4.90 20.20
C SER A 485 49.49 3.75 19.85
N LEU A 486 48.61 3.97 18.86
CA LEU A 486 47.71 2.93 18.34
C LEU A 486 48.50 1.80 17.65
N GLU A 487 49.49 2.14 16.83
CA GLU A 487 50.37 1.19 16.18
C GLU A 487 51.16 0.37 17.22
N TYR A 488 51.66 1.01 18.27
CA TYR A 488 52.32 0.30 19.38
C TYR A 488 51.41 -0.72 20.07
N LEU A 489 50.16 -0.37 20.40
CA LEU A 489 49.20 -1.27 21.09
C LEU A 489 48.62 -2.37 20.18
N GLN A 490 48.58 -2.14 18.87
CA GLN A 490 48.18 -3.16 17.88
C GLN A 490 49.27 -4.20 17.64
N ILE A 491 50.54 -3.79 17.72
CA ILE A 491 51.69 -4.67 17.51
C ILE A 491 52.11 -5.38 18.80
N HIS A 492 51.93 -4.73 19.96
CA HIS A 492 52.29 -5.27 21.27
C HIS A 492 51.04 -5.60 22.07
N TYR A 493 50.65 -6.88 22.08
CA TYR A 493 49.59 -7.40 22.95
C TYR A 493 49.93 -7.26 24.43
N LEU A 494 48.92 -7.28 25.31
CA LEU A 494 49.13 -7.29 26.75
C LEU A 494 50.13 -8.40 27.12
N PRO A 495 51.31 -8.05 27.69
CA PRO A 495 52.33 -9.05 28.00
C PRO A 495 51.77 -10.12 28.92
N LYS A 496 52.14 -11.38 28.68
CA LYS A 496 51.78 -12.51 29.56
C LYS A 496 52.91 -12.77 30.54
N GLU A 497 52.59 -12.86 31.83
CA GLU A 497 53.59 -13.05 32.87
C GLU A 497 54.32 -14.40 32.68
N PRO A 498 55.67 -14.43 32.68
CA PRO A 498 56.40 -15.67 32.54
C PRO A 498 56.11 -16.60 33.72
N LYS A 499 56.01 -17.90 33.46
CA LYS A 499 55.79 -18.90 34.51
C LYS A 499 57.05 -19.11 35.34
N LYS A 500 56.93 -18.97 36.67
CA LYS A 500 58.03 -19.22 37.61
C LYS A 500 58.44 -20.70 37.58
N PRO A 501 59.74 -21.02 37.48
CA PRO A 501 60.19 -22.40 37.55
C PRO A 501 59.90 -22.97 38.95
N LEU A 502 59.24 -24.13 38.98
CA LEU A 502 58.97 -24.89 40.20
C LEU A 502 60.12 -25.87 40.44
N PHE A 503 60.85 -25.69 41.54
CA PHE A 503 61.84 -26.66 42.00
C PHE A 503 61.29 -27.42 43.21
N ALA A 504 61.44 -28.75 43.20
CA ALA A 504 61.07 -29.59 44.33
C ALA A 504 61.93 -29.23 45.55
N ALA A 505 61.28 -28.83 46.65
CA ALA A 505 61.95 -28.59 47.92
C ALA A 505 62.44 -29.92 48.49
N ASN A 506 63.73 -30.21 48.35
CA ASN A 506 64.57 -30.97 49.32
C ASN A 506 65.83 -31.53 48.65
N ILE A 507 66.77 -30.68 48.22
CA ILE A 507 68.19 -31.07 48.14
C ILE A 507 69.04 -29.85 48.52
N GLN A 508 69.96 -30.02 49.47
CA GLN A 508 70.94 -29.00 49.84
C GLN A 508 71.82 -28.65 48.62
N GLY A 509 71.70 -27.40 48.15
CA GLY A 509 72.47 -26.85 47.03
C GLY A 509 71.72 -26.97 45.69
N PHE A 510 71.29 -25.83 45.13
CA PHE A 510 70.78 -25.80 43.75
C PHE A 510 71.89 -26.23 42.79
N SER A 511 71.58 -27.10 41.84
CA SER A 511 72.53 -27.39 40.76
C SER A 511 72.79 -26.12 39.95
N SER A 512 73.95 -26.02 39.30
CA SER A 512 74.29 -24.90 38.41
C SER A 512 73.19 -24.63 37.38
N THR A 513 72.54 -25.68 36.87
CA THR A 513 71.40 -25.62 35.93
C THR A 513 70.12 -25.05 36.53
N GLN A 514 69.81 -25.30 37.81
CA GLN A 514 68.61 -24.74 38.47
C GLN A 514 68.79 -23.26 38.80
N LEU A 515 70.01 -22.86 39.19
CA LEU A 515 70.37 -21.45 39.36
C LEU A 515 70.26 -20.70 38.03
N GLN A 516 70.73 -21.31 36.93
CA GLN A 516 70.59 -20.76 35.58
C GLN A 516 69.13 -20.57 35.17
N ALA A 517 68.25 -21.56 35.40
CA ALA A 517 66.84 -21.45 35.07
C ALA A 517 66.10 -20.38 35.92
N LEU A 518 66.51 -20.18 37.18
CA LEU A 518 65.98 -19.12 38.03
C LEU A 518 66.48 -17.74 37.60
N GLU A 519 67.74 -17.62 37.21
CA GLU A 519 68.30 -16.38 36.63
C GLU A 519 67.63 -16.04 35.29
N GLU A 520 67.44 -17.02 34.40
CA GLU A 520 66.69 -16.85 33.16
C GLU A 520 65.23 -16.40 33.41
N TYR A 521 64.56 -16.96 34.41
CA TYR A 521 63.23 -16.51 34.80
C TYR A 521 63.24 -15.07 35.30
N LYS A 522 64.20 -14.68 36.16
CA LYS A 522 64.32 -13.30 36.64
C LYS A 522 64.55 -12.33 35.47
N ILE A 523 65.37 -12.71 34.49
CA ILE A 523 65.61 -11.92 33.28
C ILE A 523 64.32 -11.79 32.45
N LYS A 524 63.59 -12.91 32.23
CA LYS A 524 62.31 -12.90 31.49
C LYS A 524 61.22 -12.10 32.22
N LYS A 525 61.17 -12.17 33.56
CA LYS A 525 60.21 -11.43 34.38
C LYS A 525 60.52 -9.93 34.37
N ALA A 526 61.78 -9.53 34.48
CA ALA A 526 62.19 -8.15 34.35
C ALA A 526 61.84 -7.58 32.96
N LYS A 527 62.03 -8.37 31.90
CA LYS A 527 61.63 -7.99 30.53
C LYS A 527 60.10 -7.85 30.40
N TYR A 528 59.32 -8.76 30.98
CA TYR A 528 57.86 -8.65 31.05
C TYR A 528 57.41 -7.38 31.79
N ASP A 529 57.99 -7.08 32.95
CA ASP A 529 57.61 -5.91 33.75
C ASP A 529 57.93 -4.60 33.01
N GLU A 530 59.01 -4.58 32.22
CA GLU A 530 59.37 -3.47 31.34
C GLU A 530 58.40 -3.33 30.15
N GLU A 531 58.08 -4.43 29.47
CA GLU A 531 57.08 -4.45 28.37
C GLU A 531 55.69 -4.02 28.85
N LEU A 532 55.26 -4.47 30.04
CA LEU A 532 53.98 -4.08 30.64
C LEU A 532 53.96 -2.58 30.97
N LYS A 533 55.07 -2.04 31.47
CA LYS A 533 55.21 -0.62 31.77
C LYS A 533 55.08 0.25 30.50
N TRP A 534 55.70 -0.18 29.40
CA TRP A 534 55.57 0.52 28.12
C TRP A 534 54.16 0.38 27.54
N TYR A 535 53.55 -0.81 27.62
CA TYR A 535 52.16 -1.03 27.20
C TYR A 535 51.19 -0.10 27.94
N GLU A 536 51.27 -0.01 29.26
CA GLU A 536 50.42 0.89 30.06
C GLU A 536 50.70 2.38 29.75
N LEU A 537 51.96 2.77 29.50
CA LEU A 537 52.30 4.14 29.10
C LEU A 537 51.64 4.54 27.77
N TYR A 538 51.74 3.68 26.76
CA TYR A 538 51.16 3.93 25.44
C TYR A 538 49.64 3.83 25.43
N LYS A 539 49.05 2.98 26.29
CA LYS A 539 47.61 2.95 26.56
C LYS A 539 47.12 4.28 27.13
N VAL A 540 47.76 4.81 28.17
CA VAL A 540 47.38 6.12 28.74
C VAL A 540 47.57 7.27 27.74
N LYS A 541 48.64 7.25 26.92
CA LYS A 541 48.84 8.23 25.84
C LYS A 541 47.78 8.11 24.74
N TYR A 542 47.43 6.89 24.35
CA TYR A 542 46.37 6.61 23.39
C TYR A 542 45.03 7.16 23.92
N GLU A 543 44.66 6.84 25.17
CA GLU A 543 43.44 7.32 25.81
C GLU A 543 43.36 8.86 25.85
N ARG A 544 44.48 9.54 26.13
CA ARG A 544 44.56 11.01 26.15
C ARG A 544 44.44 11.65 24.76
N GLU A 545 45.20 11.18 23.78
CA GLU A 545 45.16 11.70 22.40
C GLU A 545 43.83 11.32 21.72
N GLN A 546 43.20 10.20 22.11
CA GLN A 546 41.84 9.83 21.71
C GLN A 546 40.82 10.89 22.14
N GLN A 547 40.93 11.42 23.35
CA GLN A 547 40.05 12.51 23.81
C GLN A 547 40.22 13.78 22.96
N ILE A 548 41.45 14.13 22.58
CA ILE A 548 41.75 15.31 21.75
C ILE A 548 41.30 15.12 20.29
N PHE A 549 41.56 13.95 19.70
CA PHE A 549 41.09 13.60 18.36
C PHE A 549 39.56 13.58 18.31
N ASN A 550 38.90 12.97 19.30
CA ASN A 550 37.44 12.97 19.40
C ASN A 550 36.87 14.38 19.51
N GLN A 551 37.59 15.33 20.13
CA GLN A 551 37.18 16.72 20.23
C GLN A 551 37.34 17.49 18.90
N LYS A 552 38.45 17.33 18.17
CA LYS A 552 38.65 17.93 16.82
C LYS A 552 37.81 17.28 15.73
N PHE A 553 37.64 15.97 15.78
CA PHE A 553 36.74 15.23 14.91
C PHE A 553 35.30 15.67 15.17
N LYS A 554 34.90 15.92 16.43
CA LYS A 554 33.62 16.58 16.75
C LYS A 554 33.48 17.94 16.07
N GLU A 555 34.49 18.82 16.10
CA GLU A 555 34.45 20.15 15.47
C GLU A 555 34.36 20.09 13.93
N TYR A 556 35.15 19.22 13.28
CA TYR A 556 35.14 19.04 11.81
C TYR A 556 33.88 18.34 11.30
N PHE A 557 33.43 17.30 12.02
CA PHE A 557 32.15 16.67 11.74
C PHE A 557 31.03 17.68 11.95
N SER A 558 31.15 18.65 12.88
CA SER A 558 30.19 19.76 13.07
C SER A 558 30.09 20.71 11.86
N GLU A 559 31.12 20.79 11.00
CA GLU A 559 31.18 21.63 9.78
C GLU A 559 30.61 20.91 8.53
N ILE A 560 30.79 19.59 8.44
CA ILE A 560 30.08 18.76 7.46
C ILE A 560 28.62 18.63 7.87
N ILE A 561 28.34 18.39 9.15
CA ILE A 561 27.04 18.60 9.80
C ILE A 561 26.58 20.05 9.62
N PHE A 562 27.41 21.06 9.34
CA PHE A 562 26.91 22.41 9.10
C PHE A 562 26.19 22.54 7.75
N TYR A 563 26.71 21.93 6.67
CA TYR A 563 26.06 21.90 5.34
C TYR A 563 25.12 20.70 5.17
N GLN A 564 25.52 19.50 5.63
CA GLN A 564 24.63 18.36 5.77
C GLN A 564 23.52 18.68 6.75
N ASN A 565 23.70 19.07 8.01
CA ASN A 565 22.53 19.41 8.87
C ASN A 565 21.75 20.62 8.39
N ARG A 566 22.25 21.52 7.54
CA ARG A 566 21.31 22.47 6.93
C ARG A 566 20.32 21.78 5.97
N LEU A 567 20.71 20.67 5.33
CA LEU A 567 19.90 19.84 4.40
C LEU A 567 19.22 18.65 5.13
N TYR A 568 19.87 18.12 6.17
CA TYR A 568 19.65 16.87 6.92
C TYR A 568 19.24 17.10 8.38
N SER A 569 19.19 18.34 8.91
CA SER A 569 18.49 18.58 10.20
C SER A 569 17.01 18.21 10.11
N HIS A 570 16.52 17.93 8.91
CA HIS A 570 15.25 17.28 8.68
C HIS A 570 15.46 15.99 7.88
N LYS A 571 14.87 14.90 8.40
CA LYS A 571 14.98 13.49 7.98
C LYS A 571 15.05 13.29 6.45
N LYS A 572 15.73 12.22 6.01
CA LYS A 572 15.79 11.65 4.63
C LYS A 572 14.46 11.71 3.86
N THR A 573 13.33 11.63 4.57
CA THR A 573 11.96 11.75 4.06
C THR A 573 11.58 13.14 3.50
N GLN A 574 12.27 14.21 3.90
CA GLN A 574 12.02 15.59 3.42
C GLN A 574 12.90 15.98 2.22
N GLU A 575 13.90 15.17 1.86
CA GLU A 575 14.85 15.47 0.77
C GLU A 575 14.13 15.77 -0.54
N LYS A 576 13.11 14.98 -0.90
CA LYS A 576 12.35 15.15 -2.14
C LYS A 576 11.44 16.39 -2.14
N ILE A 577 10.96 16.79 -0.96
CA ILE A 577 10.11 17.97 -0.77
C ILE A 577 10.96 19.24 -0.81
N ILE A 578 12.09 19.22 -0.13
CA ILE A 578 13.13 20.25 -0.20
C ILE A 578 13.62 20.37 -1.66
N LEU A 579 13.85 19.25 -2.33
CA LEU A 579 14.25 19.21 -3.73
C LEU A 579 13.20 19.86 -4.64
N ASN A 580 11.92 19.48 -4.51
CA ASN A 580 10.84 20.10 -5.30
C ASN A 580 10.69 21.59 -4.99
N ALA A 581 10.82 22.01 -3.74
CA ALA A 581 10.77 23.41 -3.34
C ALA A 581 11.94 24.23 -3.92
N ILE A 582 13.13 23.63 -4.01
CA ILE A 582 14.30 24.24 -4.65
C ILE A 582 14.12 24.29 -6.17
N ILE A 583 13.64 23.21 -6.79
CA ILE A 583 13.40 23.13 -8.25
C ILE A 583 12.40 24.19 -8.71
N GLN A 584 11.32 24.42 -7.97
CA GLN A 584 10.36 25.47 -8.33
C GLN A 584 10.96 26.88 -8.30
N GLN A 585 12.03 27.07 -7.51
CA GLN A 585 12.72 28.36 -7.36
C GLN A 585 13.80 28.62 -8.41
N ILE A 586 14.21 27.61 -9.18
CA ILE A 586 15.27 27.66 -10.19
C ILE A 586 14.71 27.32 -11.56
N ASN A 587 15.27 27.84 -12.65
CA ASN A 587 14.73 27.62 -13.99
C ASN A 587 14.95 26.14 -14.40
N GLN A 588 13.86 25.39 -14.61
CA GLN A 588 13.93 23.95 -14.89
C GLN A 588 14.76 23.62 -16.14
N LYS A 589 14.86 24.52 -17.11
CA LYS A 589 15.69 24.33 -18.31
C LYS A 589 17.19 24.21 -18.02
N ASP A 590 17.63 24.71 -16.86
CA ASP A 590 19.04 24.66 -16.44
C ASP A 590 19.37 23.36 -15.68
N ILE A 591 18.41 22.45 -15.52
CA ILE A 591 18.57 21.15 -14.87
C ILE A 591 18.21 20.05 -15.87
N THR A 592 19.19 19.24 -16.25
CA THR A 592 19.02 18.15 -17.23
C THR A 592 18.39 16.89 -16.64
N TYR A 593 18.53 16.65 -15.32
CA TYR A 593 17.97 15.49 -14.61
C TYR A 593 17.37 15.88 -13.26
N PHE A 594 16.17 15.40 -12.92
CA PHE A 594 15.45 15.75 -11.69
C PHE A 594 15.90 14.89 -10.48
N ASN A 595 17.06 15.19 -9.87
CA ASN A 595 17.51 14.53 -8.63
C ASN A 595 18.26 15.47 -7.67
N LEU A 596 18.52 15.03 -6.43
CA LEU A 596 19.14 15.84 -5.38
C LEU A 596 20.57 16.29 -5.73
N TYR A 597 21.30 15.46 -6.48
CA TYR A 597 22.67 15.74 -6.89
C TYR A 597 22.73 16.86 -7.94
N SER A 598 21.87 16.84 -8.97
CA SER A 598 21.84 17.89 -10.00
C SER A 598 21.46 19.26 -9.44
N VAL A 599 20.63 19.29 -8.40
CA VAL A 599 20.32 20.52 -7.67
C VAL A 599 21.50 20.99 -6.81
N ILE A 600 22.19 20.10 -6.10
CA ILE A 600 23.39 20.46 -5.34
C ILE A 600 24.53 20.92 -6.27
N GLU A 601 24.67 20.30 -7.44
CA GLU A 601 25.61 20.67 -8.49
C GLU A 601 25.26 22.03 -9.09
N PHE A 602 23.99 22.27 -9.46
CA PHE A 602 23.51 23.58 -9.89
C PHE A 602 23.81 24.66 -8.84
N LEU A 603 23.54 24.38 -7.56
CA LEU A 603 23.82 25.32 -6.47
C LEU A 603 25.32 25.59 -6.37
N LYS A 604 26.17 24.58 -6.45
CA LYS A 604 27.62 24.72 -6.37
C LYS A 604 28.22 25.46 -7.58
N GLU A 605 27.84 25.08 -8.80
CA GLU A 605 28.34 25.67 -10.05
C GLU A 605 27.99 27.15 -10.16
N ASN A 606 26.79 27.50 -9.71
CA ASN A 606 26.31 28.87 -9.76
C ASN A 606 26.55 29.65 -8.46
N LYS A 607 27.35 29.09 -7.52
CA LYS A 607 27.64 29.65 -6.19
C LYS A 607 26.40 30.11 -5.42
N ALA A 608 25.35 29.33 -5.55
CA ALA A 608 24.10 29.48 -4.85
C ALA A 608 24.05 28.61 -3.59
N TYR A 609 23.18 28.97 -2.67
CA TYR A 609 22.88 28.21 -1.47
C TYR A 609 21.41 28.39 -1.15
N TYR A 610 20.77 27.40 -0.54
CA TYR A 610 19.44 27.60 0.01
C TYR A 610 19.54 27.98 1.49
N LYS A 611 18.55 28.74 1.96
CA LYS A 611 18.48 29.28 3.32
C LYS A 611 17.10 28.99 3.88
N TYR A 612 17.05 28.59 5.16
CA TYR A 612 15.79 28.62 5.90
C TYR A 612 15.44 30.05 6.27
N ILE A 613 14.24 30.47 5.91
CA ILE A 613 13.76 31.83 6.15
C ILE A 613 13.30 31.92 7.60
N ASP A 614 13.82 32.88 8.36
CA ASP A 614 13.28 33.22 9.67
C ASP A 614 11.87 33.82 9.51
N LEU A 615 10.96 33.51 10.43
CA LEU A 615 9.66 34.18 10.52
C LEU A 615 9.82 35.70 10.50
N ASN A 616 10.85 36.25 11.16
CA ASN A 616 11.12 37.69 11.15
C ASN A 616 11.42 38.23 9.74
N GLU A 617 12.19 37.49 8.93
CA GLU A 617 12.49 37.88 7.55
C GLU A 617 11.23 37.97 6.68
N ILE A 618 10.21 37.14 6.95
CA ILE A 618 8.91 37.22 6.30
C ILE A 618 8.06 38.36 6.87
N GLN A 619 8.09 38.59 8.19
CA GLN A 619 7.34 39.67 8.82
C GLN A 619 7.82 41.06 8.35
N ASP A 620 9.12 41.21 8.08
CA ASP A 620 9.74 42.46 7.65
C ASP A 620 9.54 42.76 6.15
N LEU A 621 8.97 41.84 5.36
CA LEU A 621 8.70 42.09 3.95
C LEU A 621 7.69 43.23 3.77
N ILE A 622 8.04 44.19 2.92
CA ILE A 622 7.14 45.27 2.48
C ILE A 622 6.97 45.21 0.96
N LEU A 623 5.87 45.75 0.43
CA LEU A 623 5.58 45.68 -1.01
C LEU A 623 6.67 46.28 -1.91
N ASN A 624 7.40 47.30 -1.42
CA ASN A 624 8.52 47.90 -2.15
C ASN A 624 9.67 46.91 -2.40
N ASP A 625 9.75 45.83 -1.64
CA ASP A 625 10.77 44.79 -1.83
C ASP A 625 10.41 43.80 -2.96
N LEU A 626 9.18 43.82 -3.49
CA LEU A 626 8.64 42.77 -4.37
C LEU A 626 9.52 42.47 -5.58
N ASP A 627 9.98 43.51 -6.28
CA ASP A 627 10.79 43.33 -7.50
C ASP A 627 12.18 42.73 -7.20
N ASN A 628 12.75 43.00 -6.04
CA ASN A 628 14.10 42.54 -5.66
C ASN A 628 14.09 41.27 -4.78
N LYS A 629 12.97 40.96 -4.14
CA LYS A 629 12.79 39.82 -3.22
C LYS A 629 11.64 38.91 -3.64
N LEU A 630 11.35 38.79 -4.94
CA LEU A 630 10.24 37.98 -5.45
C LEU A 630 10.25 36.54 -4.92
N GLY A 631 11.43 35.93 -4.73
CA GLY A 631 11.58 34.62 -4.09
C GLY A 631 11.06 34.55 -2.65
N TYR A 632 11.23 35.61 -1.85
CA TYR A 632 10.66 35.69 -0.51
C TYR A 632 9.13 35.80 -0.53
N PHE A 633 8.57 36.55 -1.48
CA PHE A 633 7.12 36.63 -1.70
C PHE A 633 6.53 35.29 -2.17
N TYR A 634 7.29 34.54 -2.98
CA TYR A 634 6.92 33.17 -3.33
C TYR A 634 6.88 32.28 -2.10
N CYS A 635 7.96 32.22 -1.32
CA CYS A 635 8.02 31.45 -0.08
C CYS A 635 6.89 31.82 0.91
N LEU A 636 6.57 33.11 1.03
CA LEU A 636 5.42 33.61 1.78
C LEU A 636 4.11 33.03 1.23
N TYR A 637 3.88 33.14 -0.08
CA TYR A 637 2.65 32.68 -0.72
C TYR A 637 2.44 31.16 -0.61
N VAL A 638 3.48 30.37 -0.87
CA VAL A 638 3.40 28.90 -0.78
C VAL A 638 3.56 28.37 0.65
N CYS A 639 3.84 29.25 1.61
CA CYS A 639 4.10 28.90 3.01
C CYS A 639 5.24 27.87 3.19
N ILE A 640 6.32 28.07 2.44
CA ILE A 640 7.55 27.27 2.50
C ILE A 640 8.66 28.10 3.16
N ASN A 641 9.44 27.48 4.04
CA ASN A 641 10.46 28.16 4.84
C ASN A 641 11.84 28.07 4.21
N LEU A 642 11.93 27.87 2.90
CA LEU A 642 13.17 27.55 2.21
C LEU A 642 13.29 28.41 0.96
N ILE A 643 14.38 29.15 0.85
CA ILE A 643 14.66 30.06 -0.26
C ILE A 643 16.03 29.77 -0.89
N VAL A 644 16.14 29.88 -2.22
CA VAL A 644 17.41 29.72 -2.95
C VAL A 644 18.03 31.08 -3.28
N LEU A 645 19.23 31.31 -2.76
CA LEU A 645 19.99 32.55 -2.90
C LEU A 645 21.30 32.33 -3.67
N ARG A 646 21.71 33.34 -4.43
CA ARG A 646 23.03 33.47 -5.05
C ARG A 646 24.07 33.96 -4.03
N GLU A 647 25.35 33.89 -4.38
CA GLU A 647 26.46 34.43 -3.57
C GLU A 647 26.27 35.93 -3.24
N ASP A 648 25.64 36.68 -4.13
CA ASP A 648 25.28 38.10 -3.97
C ASP A 648 24.03 38.34 -3.09
N LYS A 649 23.45 37.27 -2.53
CA LYS A 649 22.22 37.22 -1.72
C LYS A 649 20.93 37.51 -2.49
N ASN A 650 20.96 37.58 -3.83
CA ASN A 650 19.75 37.68 -4.64
C ASN A 650 19.09 36.32 -4.88
N THR A 651 17.79 36.30 -5.15
CA THR A 651 17.02 35.06 -5.35
C THR A 651 17.15 34.53 -6.79
N TYR A 652 17.14 33.20 -6.99
CA TYR A 652 17.00 32.60 -8.34
C TYR A 652 15.59 32.69 -8.91
N PHE A 653 14.61 32.88 -8.03
CA PHE A 653 13.22 32.99 -8.40
C PHE A 653 12.91 34.40 -8.91
N THR A 654 13.17 34.60 -10.19
CA THR A 654 12.91 35.84 -10.92
C THR A 654 11.55 35.80 -11.61
N GLN A 655 11.08 36.94 -12.13
CA GLN A 655 9.85 36.99 -12.95
C GLN A 655 9.89 36.00 -14.13
N ALA A 656 11.04 35.89 -14.81
CA ALA A 656 11.23 34.95 -15.91
C ALA A 656 11.13 33.49 -15.43
N THR A 657 11.79 33.16 -14.31
CA THR A 657 11.72 31.84 -13.69
C THR A 657 10.28 31.50 -13.27
N ALA A 658 9.57 32.44 -12.65
CA ALA A 658 8.20 32.26 -12.20
C ALA A 658 7.23 32.02 -13.37
N ILE A 659 7.34 32.79 -14.45
CA ILE A 659 6.51 32.60 -15.67
C ILE A 659 6.83 31.25 -16.33
N ASN A 660 8.10 30.88 -16.44
CA ASN A 660 8.51 29.62 -17.08
C ASN A 660 8.09 28.38 -16.27
N ASN A 661 8.26 28.43 -14.94
CA ASN A 661 8.00 27.29 -14.07
C ASN A 661 6.52 27.16 -13.66
N LEU A 662 5.83 28.28 -13.41
CA LEU A 662 4.45 28.27 -12.90
C LEU A 662 3.40 28.59 -13.98
N GLY A 663 3.79 29.25 -15.07
CA GLY A 663 2.89 29.71 -16.12
C GLY A 663 2.10 30.98 -15.79
N TYR A 664 1.50 31.58 -16.83
CA TYR A 664 0.68 32.81 -16.73
C TYR A 664 -0.64 32.61 -15.98
N ASN A 665 -1.17 31.38 -16.01
CA ASN A 665 -2.44 31.05 -15.36
C ASN A 665 -2.30 30.79 -13.86
N SER A 666 -1.07 30.67 -13.33
CA SER A 666 -0.83 30.51 -11.90
C SER A 666 -1.30 31.73 -11.13
N THR A 667 -2.06 31.52 -10.06
CA THR A 667 -2.55 32.60 -9.20
C THR A 667 -1.41 33.41 -8.57
N PHE A 668 -0.25 32.80 -8.31
CA PHE A 668 0.94 33.53 -7.87
C PHE A 668 1.41 34.53 -8.92
N THR A 669 1.56 34.07 -10.17
CA THR A 669 1.97 34.92 -11.31
C THR A 669 0.97 36.05 -11.53
N LYS A 670 -0.33 35.75 -11.48
CA LYS A 670 -1.37 36.79 -11.58
C LYS A 670 -1.20 37.85 -10.49
N ILE A 671 -1.10 37.45 -9.22
CA ILE A 671 -1.08 38.39 -8.08
C ILE A 671 0.23 39.18 -7.98
N PHE A 672 1.37 38.49 -7.97
CA PHE A 672 2.66 39.08 -7.60
C PHE A 672 3.47 39.57 -8.79
N ILE A 673 3.04 39.30 -10.01
CA ILE A 673 3.74 39.71 -11.23
C ILE A 673 2.82 40.56 -12.12
N LEU A 674 1.66 40.03 -12.53
CA LEU A 674 0.77 40.73 -13.47
C LEU A 674 -0.01 41.88 -12.82
N ASP A 675 -0.52 41.66 -11.60
CA ASP A 675 -1.35 42.61 -10.85
C ASP A 675 -0.61 43.25 -9.67
N LYS A 676 0.73 43.30 -9.73
CA LYS A 676 1.55 43.75 -8.60
C LYS A 676 1.24 45.16 -8.12
N GLU A 677 0.76 46.04 -9.00
CA GLU A 677 0.40 47.43 -8.68
C GLU A 677 -0.85 47.56 -7.80
N LYS A 678 -1.65 46.49 -7.68
CA LYS A 678 -2.89 46.46 -6.88
C LYS A 678 -2.73 45.70 -5.55
N LEU A 679 -1.54 45.14 -5.29
CA LEU A 679 -1.21 44.58 -3.98
C LEU A 679 -1.23 45.67 -2.90
N ASN A 680 -1.75 45.33 -1.73
CA ASN A 680 -1.81 46.22 -0.57
C ASN A 680 -1.32 45.51 0.70
N ASP A 681 -1.00 46.29 1.73
CA ASP A 681 -0.48 45.78 2.99
C ASP A 681 -1.49 44.86 3.70
N THR A 682 -2.80 45.10 3.54
CA THR A 682 -3.84 44.24 4.12
C THR A 682 -3.72 42.79 3.65
N TYR A 683 -3.56 42.58 2.34
CA TYR A 683 -3.37 41.25 1.76
C TYR A 683 -2.04 40.64 2.17
N LEU A 684 -0.97 41.45 2.13
CA LEU A 684 0.36 41.01 2.53
C LEU A 684 0.38 40.53 3.99
N ASP A 685 -0.26 41.26 4.89
CA ASP A 685 -0.36 40.90 6.30
C ASP A 685 -1.22 39.66 6.53
N ALA A 686 -2.31 39.47 5.77
CA ALA A 686 -3.10 38.24 5.81
C ALA A 686 -2.26 37.02 5.41
N ARG A 687 -1.43 37.16 4.36
CA ARG A 687 -0.48 36.12 3.96
C ARG A 687 0.57 35.85 5.03
N LYS A 688 1.14 36.88 5.67
CA LYS A 688 2.11 36.73 6.77
C LYS A 688 1.52 35.98 7.96
N ARG A 689 0.25 36.21 8.27
CA ARG A 689 -0.48 35.49 9.34
C ARG A 689 -0.72 34.02 8.97
N LEU A 690 -1.15 33.74 7.74
CA LEU A 690 -1.30 32.38 7.23
C LEU A 690 0.03 31.60 7.30
N TYR A 691 1.12 32.22 6.85
CA TYR A 691 2.46 31.67 6.91
C TYR A 691 2.85 31.29 8.34
N LYS A 692 2.64 32.20 9.30
CA LYS A 692 2.88 31.96 10.73
C LYS A 692 2.06 30.79 11.27
N SER A 693 0.78 30.72 10.94
CA SER A 693 -0.10 29.63 11.39
C SER A 693 0.31 28.27 10.84
N ILE A 694 0.63 28.18 9.55
CA ILE A 694 1.13 26.94 8.92
C ILE A 694 2.44 26.49 9.57
N ASN A 695 3.35 27.43 9.87
CA ASN A 695 4.61 27.11 10.55
C ASN A 695 4.41 26.63 11.98
N THR A 696 3.50 27.26 12.73
CA THR A 696 3.14 26.80 14.08
C THR A 696 2.60 25.36 14.07
N LEU A 697 1.80 25.01 13.05
CA LEU A 697 1.30 23.64 12.86
C LEU A 697 2.44 22.65 12.54
N LYS A 698 3.39 23.05 11.68
CA LYS A 698 4.58 22.26 11.35
C LYS A 698 5.46 22.00 12.59
N GLU A 699 5.67 23.01 13.43
CA GLU A 699 6.46 22.92 14.67
C GLU A 699 5.85 21.95 15.68
N LYS A 700 4.56 22.13 16.04
CA LYS A 700 3.86 21.23 16.98
C LYS A 700 3.88 19.76 16.54
N ARG A 701 3.79 19.51 15.23
CA ARG A 701 3.91 18.17 14.67
C ARG A 701 5.33 17.62 14.82
N ASN A 702 6.35 18.43 14.52
CA ASN A 702 7.74 18.03 14.66
C ASN A 702 8.10 17.72 16.13
N GLU A 703 7.52 18.46 17.09
CA GLU A 703 7.61 18.17 18.52
C GLU A 703 7.01 16.79 18.85
N LYS A 704 5.78 16.49 18.41
CA LYS A 704 5.18 15.15 18.59
C LYS A 704 6.01 14.03 17.96
N ILE A 705 6.54 14.24 16.76
CA ILE A 705 7.43 13.27 16.09
C ILE A 705 8.69 13.03 16.93
N LYS A 706 9.25 14.09 17.50
CA LYS A 706 10.42 14.00 18.38
C LYS A 706 10.08 13.23 19.67
N ASP A 707 8.95 13.51 20.29
CA ASP A 707 8.49 12.77 21.48
C ASP A 707 8.30 11.27 21.19
N ILE A 708 7.77 10.92 20.01
CA ILE A 708 7.65 9.52 19.55
C ILE A 708 9.01 8.88 19.32
N GLN A 709 9.95 9.61 18.71
CA GLN A 709 11.30 9.10 18.51
C GLN A 709 12.03 8.92 19.83
N ASP A 710 11.86 9.85 20.78
CA ASP A 710 12.43 9.74 22.12
C ASP A 710 11.81 8.56 22.88
N TYR A 711 10.51 8.31 22.71
CA TYR A 711 9.83 7.10 23.22
C TYR A 711 10.37 5.81 22.58
N LEU A 712 10.48 5.75 21.25
CA LEU A 712 11.00 4.59 20.51
C LEU A 712 12.48 4.33 20.84
N ASN A 713 13.31 5.37 20.91
CA ASN A 713 14.71 5.24 21.30
C ASN A 713 14.84 4.74 22.74
N LYS A 714 13.93 5.16 23.63
CA LYS A 714 13.87 4.67 25.01
C LYS A 714 13.43 3.20 25.07
N GLU A 715 12.46 2.78 24.28
CA GLU A 715 12.02 1.37 24.13
C GLU A 715 13.12 0.49 23.49
N ILE A 716 13.80 0.96 22.44
CA ILE A 716 14.96 0.29 21.82
C ILE A 716 16.09 0.14 22.84
N SER A 717 16.34 1.18 23.66
CA SER A 717 17.33 1.10 24.74
C SER A 717 16.93 0.15 25.87
N LEU A 718 15.63 -0.11 26.06
CA LEU A 718 15.12 -1.09 27.01
C LEU A 718 15.19 -2.53 26.42
N GLN A 719 15.05 -2.69 25.10
CA GLN A 719 15.26 -3.96 24.37
C GLN A 719 16.73 -4.39 24.33
N ASP A 720 17.67 -3.48 24.09
CA ASP A 720 19.12 -3.78 24.14
C ASP A 720 19.58 -4.23 25.55
N ASN A 721 18.76 -3.97 26.59
CA ASN A 721 19.02 -4.37 27.98
C ASN A 721 18.25 -5.63 28.43
N LEU A 722 17.34 -6.19 27.62
CA LEU A 722 16.52 -7.36 27.97
C LEU A 722 16.59 -8.37 26.82
N ASN A 723 17.42 -9.41 26.98
CA ASN A 723 17.52 -10.56 26.07
C ASN A 723 16.11 -11.10 25.73
N ASN A 724 15.76 -11.05 24.44
CA ASN A 724 14.71 -11.84 23.78
C ASN A 724 13.48 -12.20 24.63
N GLN A 725 12.57 -11.23 24.81
CA GLN A 725 11.15 -11.56 24.99
C GLN A 725 10.30 -10.82 23.97
N SER A 726 9.50 -11.59 23.24
CA SER A 726 8.49 -11.11 22.30
C SER A 726 7.46 -10.23 23.03
N PHE A 727 7.51 -8.92 22.83
CA PHE A 727 6.45 -8.03 23.31
C PHE A 727 5.35 -7.92 22.24
N ASN A 728 4.30 -8.72 22.44
CA ASN A 728 3.04 -8.65 21.70
C ASN A 728 2.03 -7.70 22.38
N THR A 729 2.49 -6.72 23.16
CA THR A 729 1.63 -5.72 23.80
C THR A 729 2.25 -4.33 23.68
N LYS A 730 1.76 -3.57 22.67
CA LYS A 730 1.88 -2.13 22.40
C LYS A 730 2.15 -1.79 20.93
N GLU A 731 2.21 -2.77 20.05
CA GLU A 731 2.09 -2.55 18.60
C GLU A 731 0.83 -1.70 18.30
N ASN A 732 -0.26 -1.91 19.04
CA ASN A 732 -1.48 -1.09 18.97
C ASN A 732 -1.31 0.36 19.46
N ASP A 733 -0.48 0.65 20.47
CA ASP A 733 -0.29 2.03 20.98
C ASP A 733 0.64 2.82 20.06
N VAL A 734 1.71 2.18 19.57
CA VAL A 734 2.61 2.79 18.57
C VAL A 734 1.89 2.95 17.24
N ASN A 735 1.08 1.97 16.81
CA ASN A 735 0.22 2.11 15.63
C ASN A 735 -0.91 3.13 15.86
N LEU A 736 -1.49 3.25 17.06
CA LEU A 736 -2.46 4.33 17.38
C LEU A 736 -1.80 5.70 17.25
N ILE A 737 -0.59 5.86 17.81
CA ILE A 737 0.15 7.13 17.84
C ILE A 737 0.71 7.48 16.46
N LEU A 738 1.19 6.49 15.69
CA LEU A 738 1.57 6.65 14.29
C LEU A 738 0.34 6.99 13.43
N ASN A 739 -0.82 6.37 13.70
CA ASN A 739 -2.08 6.76 13.07
C ASN A 739 -2.52 8.18 13.50
N GLU A 740 -2.23 8.62 14.72
CA GLU A 740 -2.50 10.00 15.14
C GLU A 740 -1.55 11.05 14.52
N VAL A 741 -0.37 10.66 14.06
CA VAL A 741 0.63 11.58 13.48
C VAL A 741 0.70 11.51 11.95
N PHE A 742 0.35 10.36 11.36
CA PHE A 742 0.54 10.05 9.94
C PHE A 742 -0.72 9.56 9.22
N ASN A 743 -1.91 9.52 9.84
CA ASN A 743 -3.11 9.14 9.10
C ASN A 743 -3.64 10.32 8.26
N ILE A 744 -3.63 10.15 6.94
CA ILE A 744 -4.23 11.06 5.95
C ILE A 744 -5.70 11.36 6.32
N GLU A 745 -6.39 10.39 6.91
CA GLU A 745 -7.81 10.51 7.32
C GLU A 745 -8.07 11.52 8.45
N GLN A 746 -7.03 12.01 9.16
CA GLN A 746 -7.23 13.07 10.16
C GLN A 746 -7.31 14.47 9.56
N PHE A 747 -6.71 14.67 8.39
CA PHE A 747 -6.71 15.95 7.68
C PHE A 747 -7.64 15.93 6.47
N TYR A 748 -7.87 14.76 5.88
CA TYR A 748 -8.84 14.58 4.82
C TYR A 748 -10.23 14.32 5.39
N ASP A 749 -11.15 15.26 5.17
CA ASP A 749 -12.54 15.05 5.55
C ASP A 749 -13.27 14.31 4.42
N LYS A 750 -13.49 13.01 4.62
CA LYS A 750 -14.14 12.10 3.66
C LYS A 750 -15.56 12.53 3.27
N ASN A 751 -16.28 13.23 4.13
CA ASN A 751 -17.64 13.69 3.79
C ASN A 751 -17.61 14.83 2.78
N THR A 752 -16.49 15.53 2.70
CA THR A 752 -16.38 16.81 2.01
C THR A 752 -15.34 16.79 0.90
N ASN A 753 -14.48 15.76 0.91
CA ASN A 753 -13.32 15.59 0.05
C ASN A 753 -12.38 16.79 0.14
N THR A 754 -12.21 17.38 1.32
CA THR A 754 -11.33 18.56 1.53
C THR A 754 -10.23 18.27 2.55
N ILE A 755 -9.21 19.13 2.57
CA ILE A 755 -8.12 19.06 3.55
C ILE A 755 -8.33 20.13 4.62
N VAL A 756 -8.35 19.71 5.89
CA VAL A 756 -8.52 20.58 7.06
C VAL A 756 -7.36 20.37 8.03
N LEU A 757 -6.59 21.43 8.28
CA LEU A 757 -5.54 21.45 9.30
C LEU A 757 -6.06 22.22 10.52
N LYS A 758 -6.06 21.62 11.71
CA LYS A 758 -6.59 22.27 12.92
C LYS A 758 -5.76 22.01 14.17
N THR A 759 -5.74 23.00 15.05
CA THR A 759 -5.39 22.93 16.48
C THR A 759 -6.43 23.72 17.28
N ASN A 760 -6.30 23.80 18.60
CA ASN A 760 -7.26 24.50 19.46
C ASN A 760 -7.52 25.97 19.04
N ASN A 761 -6.53 26.66 18.46
CA ASN A 761 -6.61 28.10 18.16
C ASN A 761 -6.39 28.44 16.67
N ILE A 762 -6.12 27.45 15.82
CA ILE A 762 -5.83 27.65 14.39
C ILE A 762 -6.63 26.63 13.60
N LYS A 763 -7.31 27.08 12.54
CA LYS A 763 -7.99 26.20 11.59
C LYS A 763 -7.75 26.69 10.17
N ILE A 764 -7.30 25.80 9.30
CA ILE A 764 -7.04 26.04 7.89
C ILE A 764 -7.82 25.02 7.07
N ILE A 765 -8.69 25.49 6.19
CA ILE A 765 -9.56 24.65 5.37
C ILE A 765 -9.24 24.93 3.92
N PHE A 766 -8.71 23.95 3.20
CA PHE A 766 -8.51 24.04 1.77
C PHE A 766 -9.81 23.72 1.05
N LEU A 767 -10.27 24.63 0.21
CA LEU A 767 -11.58 24.57 -0.44
C LEU A 767 -11.56 23.80 -1.77
N ASP A 768 -10.37 23.47 -2.27
CA ASP A 768 -10.21 22.60 -3.42
C ASP A 768 -10.55 21.14 -3.03
N LYS A 769 -11.47 20.52 -3.77
CA LYS A 769 -11.83 19.10 -3.57
C LYS A 769 -10.66 18.22 -4.02
N VAL A 770 -10.33 17.22 -3.22
CA VAL A 770 -9.22 16.29 -3.44
C VAL A 770 -9.76 14.86 -3.45
N ASN A 771 -9.30 14.01 -4.37
CA ASN A 771 -9.60 12.58 -4.33
C ASN A 771 -8.59 11.86 -3.42
N LEU A 772 -9.07 10.94 -2.57
CA LEU A 772 -8.21 10.10 -1.74
C LEU A 772 -7.22 9.28 -2.60
N GLN A 773 -7.65 8.84 -3.79
CA GLN A 773 -6.80 8.13 -4.73
C GLN A 773 -5.72 9.04 -5.32
N ASP A 774 -6.00 10.31 -5.59
CA ASP A 774 -4.97 11.27 -6.05
C ASP A 774 -3.92 11.56 -4.96
N LEU A 775 -4.33 11.58 -3.69
CA LEU A 775 -3.41 11.65 -2.56
C LEU A 775 -2.51 10.41 -2.43
N GLN A 776 -3.04 9.25 -2.83
CA GLN A 776 -2.33 7.96 -2.80
C GLN A 776 -1.45 7.76 -4.05
N ASP A 777 -1.89 8.14 -5.25
CA ASP A 777 -1.17 7.90 -6.50
C ASP A 777 -0.21 9.04 -6.87
N ASN A 778 -0.57 10.30 -6.57
CA ASN A 778 0.21 11.50 -6.91
C ASN A 778 0.97 12.08 -5.71
N SER A 779 1.71 11.20 -5.08
CA SER A 779 2.39 11.44 -3.82
C SER A 779 3.61 12.39 -3.88
N ASN A 780 3.79 13.11 -4.99
CA ASN A 780 4.91 14.02 -5.20
C ASN A 780 4.50 15.35 -5.82
N ASN A 781 3.21 15.56 -6.12
CA ASN A 781 2.75 16.73 -6.85
C ASN A 781 1.55 17.35 -6.13
N THR A 782 1.80 18.23 -5.15
CA THR A 782 0.72 18.99 -4.48
C THR A 782 0.21 20.16 -5.33
N SER A 783 0.44 20.12 -6.65
CA SER A 783 -0.04 21.12 -7.61
C SER A 783 -1.58 21.23 -7.63
N PHE A 784 -2.29 20.26 -7.02
CA PHE A 784 -3.75 20.27 -6.92
C PHE A 784 -4.32 21.07 -5.74
N ILE A 785 -3.53 21.41 -4.70
CA ILE A 785 -4.01 22.21 -3.56
C ILE A 785 -3.62 23.68 -3.77
N SER A 786 -4.58 24.55 -4.04
CA SER A 786 -4.31 25.97 -4.22
C SER A 786 -4.14 26.70 -2.89
N MET A 787 -3.02 27.41 -2.75
CA MET A 787 -2.84 28.41 -1.69
C MET A 787 -3.71 29.65 -1.87
N SER A 788 -4.50 29.72 -2.93
CA SER A 788 -5.44 30.81 -3.19
C SER A 788 -6.91 30.40 -3.07
N ASN A 789 -7.20 29.22 -2.54
CA ASN A 789 -8.56 28.77 -2.28
C ASN A 789 -8.68 28.08 -0.92
N LEU A 790 -8.67 28.88 0.16
CA LEU A 790 -8.68 28.37 1.53
C LEU A 790 -9.28 29.37 2.54
N ILE A 791 -9.72 28.86 3.69
CA ILE A 791 -10.17 29.62 4.85
C ILE A 791 -9.12 29.47 5.97
N HIS A 792 -8.67 30.58 6.53
CA HIS A 792 -7.71 30.63 7.63
C HIS A 792 -8.30 31.34 8.85
N ILE A 793 -8.57 30.58 9.90
CA ILE A 793 -9.09 31.07 11.18
C ILE A 793 -7.99 30.96 12.23
N TYR A 794 -7.81 32.03 12.99
CA TYR A 794 -6.85 32.10 14.09
C TYR A 794 -7.34 33.10 15.13
N ASP A 795 -7.27 32.69 16.40
CA ASP A 795 -7.84 33.44 17.52
C ASP A 795 -9.33 33.78 17.24
N ASN A 796 -9.65 35.04 16.93
CA ASN A 796 -10.99 35.52 16.54
C ASN A 796 -11.03 36.18 15.15
N HIS A 797 -10.05 35.90 14.28
CA HIS A 797 -9.97 36.46 12.92
C HIS A 797 -10.16 35.34 11.90
N CYS A 798 -10.63 35.72 10.72
CA CYS A 798 -10.84 34.82 9.59
C CYS A 798 -10.40 35.50 8.29
N ASP A 799 -9.35 34.99 7.67
CA ASP A 799 -8.89 35.41 6.35
C ASP A 799 -9.35 34.32 5.32
N ILE A 800 -10.21 34.70 4.37
CA ILE A 800 -10.72 33.83 3.30
C ILE A 800 -10.02 34.22 1.99
N PHE A 801 -9.27 33.27 1.42
CA PHE A 801 -8.61 33.44 0.12
C PHE A 801 -9.42 32.69 -0.93
N ALA A 802 -9.98 33.41 -1.89
CA ALA A 802 -10.68 32.86 -3.03
C ALA A 802 -9.91 33.15 -4.33
N LYS A 803 -9.95 32.22 -5.27
CA LYS A 803 -9.41 32.37 -6.63
C LYS A 803 -10.54 32.52 -7.64
N ASP A 804 -10.18 32.80 -8.88
CA ASP A 804 -11.12 32.79 -10.00
C ASP A 804 -12.04 31.54 -9.99
N ARG A 805 -13.34 31.77 -10.19
CA ARG A 805 -14.45 30.80 -10.21
C ARG A 805 -14.64 30.01 -8.92
N SER A 806 -14.17 30.53 -7.79
CA SER A 806 -14.49 29.91 -6.49
C SER A 806 -15.97 30.08 -6.17
N VAL A 807 -16.57 29.04 -5.57
CA VAL A 807 -17.96 29.04 -5.12
C VAL A 807 -17.98 28.69 -3.63
N LEU A 808 -18.50 29.59 -2.80
CA LEU A 808 -18.54 29.43 -1.34
C LEU A 808 -19.98 29.44 -0.86
N ASP A 809 -20.47 28.32 -0.32
CA ASP A 809 -21.74 28.29 0.40
C ASP A 809 -21.51 28.58 1.88
N ILE A 810 -21.93 29.76 2.33
CA ILE A 810 -21.67 30.23 3.69
C ILE A 810 -22.31 29.30 4.73
N LYS A 811 -23.55 28.86 4.50
CA LYS A 811 -24.26 27.99 5.45
C LYS A 811 -23.67 26.59 5.48
N ASP A 812 -23.35 26.02 4.32
CA ASP A 812 -22.69 24.70 4.27
C ASP A 812 -21.36 24.75 5.02
N ILE A 813 -20.57 25.82 4.82
CA ILE A 813 -19.28 25.99 5.49
C ILE A 813 -19.46 26.14 7.02
N GLU A 814 -20.42 26.94 7.48
CA GLU A 814 -20.74 27.10 8.91
C GLU A 814 -21.14 25.76 9.57
N GLU A 815 -22.05 25.02 8.96
CA GLU A 815 -22.56 23.74 9.48
C GLU A 815 -21.47 22.66 9.47
N LYS A 816 -20.82 22.49 8.32
CA LYS A 816 -19.88 21.40 8.06
C LYS A 816 -18.59 21.52 8.84
N TYR A 817 -18.07 22.74 8.94
CA TYR A 817 -16.86 22.99 9.69
C TYR A 817 -17.15 23.58 11.08
N GLN A 818 -18.41 23.71 11.52
CA GLN A 818 -18.74 24.25 12.84
C GLN A 818 -18.07 25.62 13.08
N ILE A 819 -18.22 26.53 12.11
CA ILE A 819 -17.69 27.90 12.17
C ILE A 819 -18.85 28.83 12.45
N ASP A 820 -18.65 29.78 13.36
CA ASP A 820 -19.55 30.91 13.53
C ASP A 820 -18.89 32.15 12.93
N PHE A 821 -19.27 32.52 11.70
CA PHE A 821 -18.69 33.70 11.05
C PHE A 821 -19.07 35.00 11.77
N LYS A 822 -20.16 35.03 12.54
CA LYS A 822 -20.62 36.27 13.19
C LYS A 822 -19.73 36.70 14.36
N SER A 823 -19.00 35.77 14.96
CA SER A 823 -18.06 36.06 16.06
C SER A 823 -16.63 36.34 15.60
N LEU A 824 -16.36 36.30 14.29
CA LEU A 824 -15.01 36.46 13.74
C LEU A 824 -14.86 37.79 13.00
N ASP A 825 -13.68 38.40 13.11
CA ASP A 825 -13.28 39.50 12.22
C ASP A 825 -12.87 38.93 10.86
N ILE A 826 -13.74 39.10 9.86
CA ILE A 826 -13.60 38.44 8.54
C ILE A 826 -13.03 39.40 7.50
N LYS A 827 -12.06 38.90 6.75
CA LYS A 827 -11.56 39.48 5.50
C LYS A 827 -11.64 38.43 4.41
N ILE A 828 -12.23 38.78 3.27
CA ILE A 828 -12.31 37.92 2.10
C ILE A 828 -11.62 38.59 0.92
N PHE A 829 -10.74 37.82 0.27
CA PHE A 829 -9.93 38.27 -0.85
C PHE A 829 -10.29 37.47 -2.11
N LEU A 830 -10.59 38.15 -3.21
CA LEU A 830 -10.56 37.55 -4.54
C LEU A 830 -9.17 37.81 -5.14
N ASN A 831 -8.38 36.75 -5.26
CA ASN A 831 -6.94 36.79 -5.52
C ASN A 831 -6.18 37.60 -4.45
N SER A 832 -5.93 38.89 -4.69
CA SER A 832 -5.34 39.83 -3.73
C SER A 832 -6.25 40.99 -3.35
N THR A 833 -7.40 41.14 -4.02
CA THR A 833 -8.31 42.25 -3.82
C THR A 833 -9.22 41.98 -2.62
N LEU A 834 -9.14 42.83 -1.60
CA LEU A 834 -10.05 42.79 -0.46
C LEU A 834 -11.46 43.18 -0.91
N LEU A 835 -12.46 42.37 -0.57
CA LEU A 835 -13.84 42.65 -0.89
C LEU A 835 -14.51 43.31 0.31
N THR A 836 -14.87 44.58 0.17
CA THR A 836 -15.58 45.35 1.21
C THR A 836 -17.04 45.62 0.85
N GLY A 837 -17.44 45.34 -0.40
CA GLY A 837 -18.74 45.70 -0.96
C GLY A 837 -18.72 47.09 -1.60
N SER A 838 -19.89 47.54 -2.06
CA SER A 838 -20.05 48.80 -2.79
C SER A 838 -21.49 49.32 -2.70
N ASN A 839 -21.71 50.49 -3.30
CA ASN A 839 -23.02 51.12 -3.41
C ASN A 839 -23.77 50.62 -4.63
N GLU A 840 -25.08 50.53 -4.52
CA GLU A 840 -25.94 50.11 -5.62
C GLU A 840 -25.91 51.13 -6.77
N LEU A 841 -25.80 50.62 -8.00
CA LEU A 841 -25.76 51.45 -9.19
C LEU A 841 -27.14 52.07 -9.46
N PRO A 842 -27.19 53.33 -9.92
CA PRO A 842 -28.44 53.96 -10.34
C PRO A 842 -29.15 53.11 -11.41
N ASN A 843 -30.45 52.89 -11.24
CA ASN A 843 -31.33 52.14 -12.15
C ASN A 843 -31.00 50.65 -12.37
N ASN A 844 -30.10 50.05 -11.58
CA ASN A 844 -29.78 48.62 -11.67
C ASN A 844 -29.96 47.95 -10.30
N PRO A 845 -31.21 47.53 -9.96
CA PRO A 845 -31.51 46.93 -8.67
C PRO A 845 -30.61 45.73 -8.34
N PHE A 846 -30.09 45.71 -7.12
CA PHE A 846 -29.18 44.70 -6.57
C PHE A 846 -27.84 44.54 -7.31
N TYR A 847 -27.48 45.49 -8.16
CA TYR A 847 -26.15 45.56 -8.76
C TYR A 847 -25.36 46.68 -8.10
N PHE A 848 -24.17 46.38 -7.58
CA PHE A 848 -23.34 47.28 -6.80
C PHE A 848 -21.96 47.43 -7.45
N GLY A 849 -21.41 48.64 -7.47
CA GLY A 849 -20.13 48.90 -8.10
C GLY A 849 -19.91 50.38 -8.39
N GLU A 850 -18.88 50.66 -9.18
CA GLU A 850 -18.57 52.01 -9.64
C GLU A 850 -18.71 52.10 -11.16
N LEU A 851 -19.13 53.27 -11.65
CA LEU A 851 -19.14 53.58 -13.08
C LEU A 851 -17.88 54.38 -13.45
N ASP A 852 -17.35 54.12 -14.64
CA ASP A 852 -16.29 54.93 -15.24
C ASP A 852 -16.85 56.23 -15.84
N GLN A 853 -15.97 56.99 -16.51
CA GLN A 853 -16.35 58.26 -17.15
C GLN A 853 -17.33 58.08 -18.32
N ASP A 854 -17.45 56.86 -18.86
CA ASP A 854 -18.32 56.50 -19.98
C ASP A 854 -19.64 55.86 -19.52
N ASN A 855 -19.96 55.91 -18.22
CA ASN A 855 -21.11 55.24 -17.58
C ASN A 855 -21.12 53.71 -17.74
N THR A 856 -19.97 53.08 -17.94
CA THR A 856 -19.83 51.62 -17.91
C THR A 856 -19.27 51.15 -16.57
N ILE A 857 -19.51 49.89 -16.21
CA ILE A 857 -19.05 49.36 -14.92
C ILE A 857 -17.52 49.28 -14.94
N LYS A 858 -16.87 49.94 -13.97
CA LYS A 858 -15.43 49.85 -13.79
C LYS A 858 -15.00 48.41 -13.57
N GLN A 859 -14.14 47.90 -14.43
CA GLN A 859 -13.61 46.55 -14.32
C GLN A 859 -12.37 46.45 -13.42
N ASP A 860 -11.76 47.58 -13.05
CA ASP A 860 -10.59 47.65 -12.17
C ASP A 860 -10.94 47.80 -10.67
N THR A 861 -12.23 47.79 -10.35
CA THR A 861 -12.80 47.66 -9.01
C THR A 861 -13.81 46.52 -8.98
N PRO A 862 -13.98 45.78 -7.87
CA PRO A 862 -14.98 44.73 -7.80
C PRO A 862 -16.41 45.26 -7.99
N SER A 863 -17.20 44.56 -8.79
CA SER A 863 -18.65 44.74 -8.86
C SER A 863 -19.37 43.52 -8.28
N TYR A 864 -20.59 43.74 -7.81
CA TYR A 864 -21.36 42.75 -7.06
C TYR A 864 -22.77 42.70 -7.59
N TYR A 865 -23.32 41.50 -7.76
CA TYR A 865 -24.70 41.29 -8.13
C TYR A 865 -25.36 40.36 -7.12
N PHE A 866 -26.35 40.86 -6.39
CA PHE A 866 -27.11 40.08 -5.43
C PHE A 866 -28.41 39.57 -6.06
N SER A 867 -28.58 38.26 -6.06
CA SER A 867 -29.80 37.58 -6.47
C SER A 867 -30.51 37.03 -5.23
N PRO A 868 -31.64 37.63 -4.79
CA PRO A 868 -32.45 37.09 -3.70
C PRO A 868 -32.84 35.63 -3.93
N LYS A 869 -32.81 34.82 -2.87
CA LYS A 869 -33.30 33.43 -2.92
C LYS A 869 -34.83 33.38 -2.80
N ASP A 870 -35.38 34.24 -1.96
CA ASP A 870 -36.82 34.37 -1.69
C ASP A 870 -37.14 35.79 -1.14
N GLU A 871 -38.43 36.10 -1.00
CA GLU A 871 -38.92 37.43 -0.59
C GLU A 871 -38.79 37.71 0.92
N SER A 872 -38.43 36.73 1.75
CA SER A 872 -38.64 36.77 3.21
C SER A 872 -37.39 36.51 4.07
N SER A 873 -36.37 35.84 3.54
CA SER A 873 -35.21 35.38 4.32
C SER A 873 -34.06 36.39 4.34
N GLY A 874 -34.01 37.30 3.37
CA GLY A 874 -32.87 38.21 3.17
C GLY A 874 -31.58 37.52 2.74
N LEU A 875 -31.65 36.24 2.36
CA LEU A 875 -30.54 35.43 1.87
C LEU A 875 -30.59 35.34 0.35
N GLY A 876 -29.43 35.21 -0.29
CA GLY A 876 -29.33 35.10 -1.74
C GLY A 876 -27.96 34.66 -2.23
N ARG A 877 -27.80 34.62 -3.56
CA ARG A 877 -26.52 34.44 -4.24
C ARG A 877 -25.89 35.80 -4.48
N LEU A 878 -24.65 35.99 -4.07
CA LEU A 878 -23.84 37.16 -4.42
C LEU A 878 -22.77 36.75 -5.43
N SER A 879 -22.92 37.21 -6.68
CA SER A 879 -21.88 37.08 -7.70
C SER A 879 -20.98 38.31 -7.67
N ILE A 880 -19.67 38.09 -7.69
CA ILE A 880 -18.65 39.13 -7.58
C ILE A 880 -17.77 39.04 -8.81
N PHE A 881 -17.64 40.16 -9.52
CA PHE A 881 -16.85 40.24 -10.75
C PHE A 881 -15.69 41.21 -10.54
N TYR A 882 -14.49 40.80 -10.93
CA TYR A 882 -13.31 41.66 -10.89
C TYR A 882 -12.42 41.31 -12.08
N LYS A 883 -12.29 42.25 -13.03
CA LYS A 883 -11.67 42.00 -14.34
C LYS A 883 -12.26 40.76 -15.01
N ASN A 884 -11.45 39.73 -15.24
CA ASN A 884 -11.84 38.46 -15.85
C ASN A 884 -12.12 37.36 -14.79
N ASP A 885 -12.01 37.68 -13.51
CA ASP A 885 -12.18 36.73 -12.43
C ASP A 885 -13.59 36.85 -11.80
N GLU A 886 -14.16 35.71 -11.42
CA GLU A 886 -15.50 35.63 -10.79
C GLU A 886 -15.42 34.91 -9.42
N LEU A 887 -16.22 35.35 -8.46
CA LEU A 887 -16.46 34.66 -7.19
C LEU A 887 -17.96 34.59 -6.91
N CYS A 888 -18.45 33.43 -6.49
CA CYS A 888 -19.85 33.23 -6.12
C CYS A 888 -19.98 32.91 -4.63
N LEU A 889 -20.78 33.68 -3.90
CA LEU A 889 -21.16 33.38 -2.53
C LEU A 889 -22.63 32.97 -2.48
N LEU A 890 -22.91 31.77 -1.97
CA LEU A 890 -24.27 31.28 -1.74
C LEU A 890 -24.67 31.51 -0.28
N ASN A 891 -25.97 31.72 -0.07
CA ASN A 891 -26.56 32.05 1.23
C ASN A 891 -25.97 33.32 1.87
N TYR A 892 -25.59 34.31 1.06
CA TYR A 892 -25.17 35.63 1.52
C TYR A 892 -26.38 36.41 2.06
N SER A 893 -26.26 37.03 3.24
CA SER A 893 -27.27 37.90 3.81
C SER A 893 -27.03 39.36 3.44
N ILE A 894 -27.97 39.96 2.71
CA ILE A 894 -27.92 41.40 2.39
C ILE A 894 -28.25 42.31 3.58
N ILE A 895 -28.80 41.73 4.65
CA ILE A 895 -29.16 42.45 5.88
C ILE A 895 -28.00 42.38 6.87
N GLU A 896 -27.47 41.18 7.11
CA GLU A 896 -26.38 40.98 8.06
C GLU A 896 -25.01 41.29 7.44
N ASN A 897 -24.94 41.53 6.13
CA ASN A 897 -23.69 41.78 5.39
C ASN A 897 -22.68 40.65 5.63
N SER A 898 -23.06 39.44 5.22
CA SER A 898 -22.27 38.23 5.48
C SER A 898 -20.81 38.38 5.04
N LEU A 899 -19.89 37.81 5.82
CA LEU A 899 -18.44 37.90 5.57
C LEU A 899 -17.88 39.33 5.51
N ASN A 900 -18.59 40.30 6.12
CA ASN A 900 -18.20 41.72 6.19
C ASN A 900 -18.13 42.44 4.82
N ILE A 901 -18.78 41.88 3.79
CA ILE A 901 -19.03 42.58 2.52
C ILE A 901 -20.28 43.43 2.72
N LYS A 902 -20.19 44.75 2.55
CA LYS A 902 -21.29 45.68 2.82
C LYS A 902 -21.90 46.18 1.52
N LEU A 903 -23.18 45.88 1.31
CA LEU A 903 -23.91 46.30 0.12
C LEU A 903 -24.94 47.37 0.49
N GLU A 904 -24.66 48.62 0.10
CA GLU A 904 -25.55 49.74 0.34
C GLU A 904 -26.64 49.81 -0.72
N CYS A 905 -27.88 49.55 -0.31
CA CYS A 905 -29.05 49.61 -1.16
C CYS A 905 -29.55 51.06 -1.28
N LEU A 906 -29.69 51.54 -2.51
CA LEU A 906 -30.10 52.89 -2.85
C LEU A 906 -31.33 52.92 -3.77
N SER A 907 -31.62 51.83 -4.49
CA SER A 907 -32.78 51.73 -5.38
C SER A 907 -34.07 51.50 -4.60
N LYS A 908 -35.19 51.98 -5.14
CA LYS A 908 -36.51 51.78 -4.53
C LYS A 908 -36.81 50.30 -4.29
N GLN A 909 -36.49 49.44 -5.26
CA GLN A 909 -36.76 48.01 -5.20
C GLN A 909 -35.94 47.30 -4.11
N SER A 910 -34.65 47.63 -3.95
CA SER A 910 -33.79 46.99 -2.95
C SER A 910 -34.09 47.49 -1.53
N LEU A 911 -34.50 48.76 -1.38
CA LEU A 911 -34.97 49.33 -0.13
C LEU A 911 -36.31 48.71 0.31
N GLU A 912 -37.27 48.56 -0.61
CA GLU A 912 -38.55 47.88 -0.34
C GLU A 912 -38.33 46.42 0.08
N TYR A 913 -37.40 45.72 -0.56
CA TYR A 913 -36.98 44.37 -0.17
C TYR A 913 -36.38 44.33 1.25
N LYS A 914 -35.47 45.26 1.59
CA LYS A 914 -34.91 45.37 2.95
C LYS A 914 -35.96 45.72 4.01
N ASP A 915 -36.92 46.58 3.69
CA ASP A 915 -38.01 46.97 4.58
C ASP A 915 -38.97 45.80 4.84
N LEU A 916 -39.35 45.05 3.80
CA LEU A 916 -40.21 43.86 3.90
C LEU A 916 -39.62 42.84 4.87
N ILE A 917 -38.33 42.53 4.72
CA ILE A 917 -37.66 41.54 5.58
C ILE A 917 -37.42 42.10 6.98
N SER A 918 -37.07 43.37 7.13
CA SER A 918 -36.87 44.00 8.44
C SER A 918 -38.16 44.03 9.27
N ASN A 919 -39.32 44.22 8.62
CA ASN A 919 -40.64 44.12 9.27
C ASN A 919 -40.96 42.68 9.68
N THR A 920 -40.67 41.71 8.81
CA THR A 920 -40.83 40.27 9.09
C THR A 920 -39.94 39.81 10.26
N LEU A 921 -38.70 40.29 10.35
CA LEU A 921 -37.76 40.01 11.44
C LEU A 921 -38.11 40.75 12.74
N LYS A 922 -38.71 41.95 12.65
CA LYS A 922 -39.20 42.70 13.82
C LYS A 922 -40.43 42.04 14.44
N GLU A 923 -41.39 41.56 13.64
CA GLU A 923 -42.53 40.77 14.13
C GLU A 923 -42.06 39.49 14.85
N GLN A 924 -41.00 38.84 14.34
CA GLN A 924 -40.38 37.70 15.00
C GLN A 924 -39.61 38.07 16.29
N LYS A 925 -38.96 39.24 16.35
CA LYS A 925 -38.19 39.73 17.53
C LYS A 925 -39.04 40.32 18.66
N THR A 926 -40.21 40.91 18.40
CA THR A 926 -41.14 41.37 19.46
C THR A 926 -41.70 40.23 20.31
N THR A 927 -41.49 38.98 19.89
CA THR A 927 -41.95 37.78 20.59
C THR A 927 -40.86 37.14 21.47
N GLN A 928 -39.68 37.76 21.63
CA GLN A 928 -38.55 37.19 22.38
C GLN A 928 -37.90 38.18 23.37
N VAL A 929 -38.52 38.37 24.53
CA VAL A 929 -37.79 38.55 25.79
C VAL A 929 -38.44 37.60 26.81
N ASP A 930 -37.59 36.89 27.56
CA ASP A 930 -37.88 35.87 28.56
C ASP A 930 -38.37 34.50 28.06
N LYS A 931 -37.39 33.64 27.71
CA LYS A 931 -37.25 32.33 28.38
C LYS A 931 -35.93 31.65 28.03
N LYS A 932 -35.08 31.50 29.07
CA LYS A 932 -34.37 30.24 29.33
C LYS A 932 -35.28 29.09 28.92
N GLN A 933 -34.79 28.16 28.09
CA GLN A 933 -35.47 26.94 27.64
C GLN A 933 -36.59 26.51 28.61
N ALA A 934 -37.83 26.83 28.24
CA ALA A 934 -39.00 26.30 28.89
C ALA A 934 -39.64 25.35 27.88
N ILE A 935 -39.40 24.05 28.06
CA ILE A 935 -40.20 23.01 27.44
C ILE A 935 -41.67 23.31 27.79
N ALA A 936 -42.53 23.47 26.79
CA ALA A 936 -43.92 23.87 27.02
C ALA A 936 -44.64 22.75 27.79
N LYS A 937 -44.98 23.01 29.05
CA LYS A 937 -45.80 22.13 29.88
C LYS A 937 -47.27 22.29 29.51
N LEU A 938 -47.82 21.28 28.87
CA LEU A 938 -49.22 21.19 28.42
C LEU A 938 -50.09 20.55 29.50
N HIS A 939 -51.38 20.86 29.49
CA HIS A 939 -52.32 20.47 30.54
C HIS A 939 -52.86 19.05 30.31
N ALA A 940 -53.09 18.30 31.38
CA ALA A 940 -53.68 16.97 31.30
C ALA A 940 -55.21 17.03 31.11
N LEU A 941 -55.76 16.08 30.36
CA LEU A 941 -57.21 15.90 30.18
C LEU A 941 -57.84 15.30 31.45
N LEU A 942 -58.99 15.82 31.90
CA LEU A 942 -59.76 15.33 33.04
C LEU A 942 -60.96 14.49 32.63
N GLU A 943 -61.36 13.55 33.49
CA GLU A 943 -62.47 12.63 33.28
C GLU A 943 -63.84 13.33 33.08
N ASN A 944 -64.03 14.53 33.61
CA ASN A 944 -65.31 15.26 33.50
C ASN A 944 -65.41 16.21 32.29
N GLN A 945 -64.37 16.31 31.47
CA GLN A 945 -64.37 17.23 30.33
C GLN A 945 -65.18 16.67 29.15
N ASN A 946 -65.85 17.57 28.42
CA ASN A 946 -66.64 17.19 27.25
C ASN A 946 -65.71 17.01 26.03
N LEU A 947 -65.33 15.76 25.77
CA LEU A 947 -64.53 15.35 24.62
C LEU A 947 -65.45 14.80 23.52
N GLU A 948 -65.31 15.32 22.30
CA GLU A 948 -66.17 14.97 21.17
C GLU A 948 -65.35 14.59 19.94
N CYS A 949 -65.87 13.73 19.07
CA CYS A 949 -65.35 13.67 17.71
C CYS A 949 -65.79 14.92 16.93
N ILE A 950 -65.14 15.23 15.82
CA ILE A 950 -65.50 16.41 15.02
C ILE A 950 -66.97 16.43 14.55
N HIS A 951 -67.63 15.26 14.46
CA HIS A 951 -69.03 15.14 14.09
C HIS A 951 -70.01 15.40 15.26
N GLY A 952 -69.52 15.61 16.48
CA GLY A 952 -70.35 15.88 17.67
C GLY A 952 -70.75 14.65 18.49
N GLY A 953 -70.19 13.46 18.18
CA GLY A 953 -70.33 12.29 19.05
C GLY A 953 -69.49 12.42 20.31
N LYS A 954 -70.08 12.16 21.48
CA LYS A 954 -69.43 12.35 22.78
C LYS A 954 -68.62 11.13 23.19
N VAL A 955 -67.36 11.33 23.54
CA VAL A 955 -66.47 10.31 24.10
C VAL A 955 -66.82 10.13 25.58
N ILE A 956 -67.08 8.90 25.99
CA ILE A 956 -67.29 8.57 27.40
C ILE A 956 -65.93 8.42 28.08
N LEU A 957 -65.54 9.45 28.82
CA LEU A 957 -64.31 9.44 29.61
C LEU A 957 -64.54 8.71 30.93
N LYS A 958 -63.70 7.70 31.20
CA LYS A 958 -63.68 7.00 32.48
C LYS A 958 -62.25 6.68 32.88
N SER A 959 -61.73 7.36 33.89
CA SER A 959 -60.37 7.16 34.37
C SER A 959 -60.32 5.87 35.20
N ASN A 960 -59.44 4.92 34.86
CA ASN A 960 -59.20 3.72 35.66
C ASN A 960 -57.82 3.78 36.31
N LYS A 961 -56.76 4.05 35.53
CA LYS A 961 -55.38 4.13 36.03
C LYS A 961 -54.98 5.53 36.49
N GLY A 962 -55.66 6.58 36.01
CA GLY A 962 -55.48 7.96 36.47
C GLY A 962 -56.23 8.33 37.75
N LYS A 963 -57.05 7.44 38.33
CA LYS A 963 -57.92 7.70 39.51
C LYS A 963 -57.20 8.25 40.73
N THR A 964 -55.92 7.93 40.91
CA THR A 964 -55.09 8.37 42.03
C THR A 964 -54.54 9.80 41.85
N PHE A 965 -54.59 10.35 40.65
CA PHE A 965 -54.10 11.69 40.32
C PHE A 965 -55.28 12.58 39.94
N LYS A 966 -55.70 13.44 40.87
CA LYS A 966 -56.94 14.22 40.77
C LYS A 966 -56.67 15.71 40.82
N ASP A 967 -57.24 16.43 39.87
CA ASP A 967 -57.31 17.89 39.89
C ASP A 967 -58.67 18.33 40.41
N ASP A 968 -58.68 19.05 41.53
CA ASP A 968 -59.90 19.46 42.26
C ASP A 968 -60.94 18.32 42.42
N GLY A 969 -60.44 17.12 42.73
CA GLY A 969 -61.26 15.93 42.96
C GLY A 969 -61.60 15.10 41.72
N VAL A 970 -61.24 15.57 40.52
CA VAL A 970 -61.51 14.91 39.24
C VAL A 970 -60.25 14.22 38.69
N PRO A 971 -60.29 12.91 38.40
CA PRO A 971 -59.14 12.19 37.85
C PRO A 971 -58.65 12.70 36.49
N ILE A 972 -57.34 12.62 36.27
CA ILE A 972 -56.74 12.78 34.93
C ILE A 972 -56.95 11.52 34.07
N MET A 973 -56.91 11.68 32.76
CA MET A 973 -56.99 10.60 31.77
C MET A 973 -55.58 10.18 31.32
N LEU A 974 -55.29 8.87 31.38
CA LEU A 974 -54.05 8.28 30.87
C LEU A 974 -54.28 7.55 29.53
N GLU A 975 -53.19 7.16 28.87
CA GLU A 975 -53.18 6.52 27.55
C GLU A 975 -54.22 5.40 27.41
N SER A 976 -54.23 4.43 28.32
CA SER A 976 -55.19 3.32 28.26
C SER A 976 -56.62 3.72 28.66
N ASP A 977 -56.79 4.81 29.40
CA ASP A 977 -58.10 5.30 29.83
C ASP A 977 -58.86 5.97 28.65
N LEU A 978 -58.15 6.58 27.71
CA LEU A 978 -58.72 7.18 26.49
C LEU A 978 -58.69 6.23 25.27
N LEU A 979 -57.69 5.36 25.17
CA LEU A 979 -57.61 4.39 24.09
C LEU A 979 -58.74 3.35 24.22
N ASN A 980 -59.52 3.17 23.16
CA ASN A 980 -60.75 2.36 23.12
C ASN A 980 -61.96 2.92 23.88
N SER A 981 -61.93 4.15 24.40
CA SER A 981 -63.13 4.76 25.00
C SER A 981 -64.27 4.84 24.00
N SER A 982 -65.49 4.53 24.45
CA SER A 982 -66.68 4.51 23.59
C SER A 982 -67.11 5.93 23.22
N ILE A 983 -67.60 6.09 21.99
CA ILE A 983 -68.18 7.32 21.47
C ILE A 983 -69.66 7.07 21.23
N VAL A 984 -70.51 7.91 21.81
CA VAL A 984 -71.96 7.78 21.75
C VAL A 984 -72.59 8.98 21.05
N ALA A 985 -73.80 8.78 20.50
CA ALA A 985 -74.59 9.83 19.87
C ALA A 985 -73.87 10.58 18.73
N CYS A 986 -72.99 9.92 17.98
CA CYS A 986 -72.34 10.51 16.81
C CYS A 986 -73.33 10.58 15.63
N PRO A 987 -73.67 11.75 15.08
CA PRO A 987 -74.64 11.89 14.00
C PRO A 987 -74.04 11.62 12.61
N ASN A 988 -72.80 11.13 12.53
CA ASN A 988 -72.07 11.00 11.27
C ASN A 988 -72.80 10.07 10.29
N THR A 989 -73.06 10.56 9.08
CA THR A 989 -73.71 9.82 7.99
C THR A 989 -72.89 9.99 6.72
N ILE A 990 -72.81 8.96 5.89
CA ILE A 990 -72.17 9.02 4.57
C ILE A 990 -73.21 8.56 3.55
N ALA A 991 -73.52 9.43 2.58
CA ALA A 991 -74.56 9.21 1.56
C ALA A 991 -75.94 8.79 2.13
N GLY A 992 -76.34 9.37 3.26
CA GLY A 992 -77.64 9.10 3.91
C GLY A 992 -77.66 7.87 4.84
N VAL A 993 -76.59 7.09 4.91
CA VAL A 993 -76.46 5.93 5.82
C VAL A 993 -75.68 6.34 7.06
N SER A 994 -76.21 6.01 8.25
CA SER A 994 -75.59 6.34 9.54
C SER A 994 -74.31 5.51 9.77
N VAL A 995 -73.18 6.20 9.89
CA VAL A 995 -71.85 5.62 10.17
C VAL A 995 -71.24 6.35 11.37
N PRO A 996 -71.81 6.18 12.57
CA PRO A 996 -71.33 6.87 13.77
C PRO A 996 -69.90 6.43 14.10
N CYS A 997 -69.08 7.37 14.58
CA CYS A 997 -67.85 7.02 15.30
C CYS A 997 -68.26 6.30 16.59
N THR A 998 -67.64 5.17 16.89
CA THR A 998 -68.05 4.30 18.01
C THR A 998 -67.00 4.19 19.10
N LYS A 999 -65.72 4.47 18.81
CA LYS A 999 -64.64 4.46 19.81
C LYS A 999 -63.39 5.24 19.37
N VAL A 1000 -62.53 5.56 20.33
CA VAL A 1000 -61.18 6.13 20.09
C VAL A 1000 -60.18 5.00 19.83
N VAL A 1001 -59.33 5.11 18.81
CA VAL A 1001 -58.40 4.03 18.41
C VAL A 1001 -56.93 4.46 18.31
N ASN A 1002 -56.64 5.76 18.35
CA ASN A 1002 -55.26 6.26 18.41
C ASN A 1002 -55.20 7.51 19.29
N VAL A 1003 -54.23 7.53 20.22
CA VAL A 1003 -53.99 8.63 21.15
C VAL A 1003 -52.53 9.12 21.16
N LYS A 1004 -51.67 8.52 20.31
CA LYS A 1004 -50.21 8.70 20.38
C LYS A 1004 -49.74 10.15 20.24
N GLY A 1005 -50.42 10.94 19.41
CA GLY A 1005 -50.07 12.34 19.19
C GLY A 1005 -50.46 13.29 20.33
N SER A 1006 -51.13 12.78 21.37
CA SER A 1006 -51.57 13.56 22.54
C SER A 1006 -50.89 13.07 23.84
N LEU A 1007 -49.84 12.25 23.75
CA LEU A 1007 -49.17 11.68 24.92
C LEU A 1007 -48.13 12.64 25.52
N SER A 1008 -48.06 12.67 26.84
CA SER A 1008 -46.98 13.34 27.57
C SER A 1008 -45.65 12.60 27.44
N GLN A 1009 -44.53 13.29 27.63
CA GLN A 1009 -43.19 12.70 27.64
C GLN A 1009 -42.89 11.87 28.89
N LYS A 1010 -43.49 12.22 30.03
CA LYS A 1010 -43.31 11.49 31.30
C LYS A 1010 -44.49 10.61 31.59
N LYS A 1011 -44.22 9.41 32.10
CA LYS A 1011 -45.25 8.47 32.52
C LYS A 1011 -45.74 8.78 33.94
N VAL A 1012 -47.03 8.65 34.16
CA VAL A 1012 -47.69 8.66 35.47
C VAL A 1012 -48.38 7.32 35.62
N ASN A 1013 -48.11 6.61 36.71
CA ASN A 1013 -48.59 5.22 36.91
C ASN A 1013 -48.22 4.27 35.75
N ASN A 1014 -46.99 4.39 35.25
CA ASN A 1014 -46.43 3.63 34.10
C ASN A 1014 -47.13 3.84 32.74
N GLU A 1015 -48.01 4.83 32.60
CA GLU A 1015 -48.62 5.22 31.32
C GLU A 1015 -48.47 6.72 31.06
N TYR A 1016 -48.54 7.12 29.80
CA TYR A 1016 -48.45 8.54 29.45
C TYR A 1016 -49.79 9.24 29.72
N ALA A 1017 -49.75 10.46 30.23
CA ALA A 1017 -50.93 11.30 30.40
C ALA A 1017 -51.40 11.85 29.05
N ILE A 1018 -52.72 12.04 28.90
CA ILE A 1018 -53.30 12.66 27.71
C ILE A 1018 -53.27 14.19 27.84
N LEU A 1019 -52.73 14.87 26.83
CA LEU A 1019 -52.55 16.32 26.78
C LEU A 1019 -53.67 16.99 25.97
N GLN A 1020 -54.48 17.81 26.64
CA GLN A 1020 -55.70 18.37 26.06
C GLN A 1020 -55.45 19.27 24.85
N GLU A 1021 -54.35 20.02 24.83
CA GLU A 1021 -53.95 20.90 23.72
C GLU A 1021 -53.60 20.15 22.44
N LEU A 1022 -53.31 18.84 22.54
CA LEU A 1022 -52.93 17.98 21.42
C LEU A 1022 -54.00 16.94 21.08
N ILE A 1023 -55.21 17.07 21.63
CA ILE A 1023 -56.30 16.11 21.45
C ILE A 1023 -56.72 15.93 19.99
N SER A 1024 -56.52 16.95 19.14
CA SER A 1024 -56.77 16.87 17.70
C SER A 1024 -55.94 15.78 17.00
N ALA A 1025 -54.82 15.35 17.60
CA ALA A 1025 -54.00 14.26 17.09
C ALA A 1025 -54.54 12.86 17.45
N CYS A 1026 -55.56 12.76 18.31
CA CYS A 1026 -56.26 11.51 18.61
C CYS A 1026 -57.27 11.18 17.50
N LYS A 1027 -57.41 9.88 17.15
CA LYS A 1027 -58.32 9.42 16.08
C LYS A 1027 -59.40 8.47 16.58
N THR A 1028 -60.60 8.58 16.01
CA THR A 1028 -61.70 7.61 16.16
C THR A 1028 -61.50 6.37 15.28
N ASP A 1029 -62.31 5.34 15.51
CA ASP A 1029 -62.37 4.12 14.69
C ASP A 1029 -62.72 4.38 13.21
N LYS A 1030 -63.25 5.56 12.91
CA LYS A 1030 -63.53 6.03 11.55
C LYS A 1030 -62.46 6.99 11.00
N GLY A 1031 -61.34 7.16 11.73
CA GLY A 1031 -60.19 7.94 11.30
C GLY A 1031 -60.28 9.44 11.55
N PHE A 1032 -61.31 9.90 12.25
CA PHE A 1032 -61.55 11.33 12.46
C PHE A 1032 -60.96 11.84 13.77
N ALA A 1033 -60.53 13.11 13.78
CA ALA A 1033 -59.96 13.76 14.94
C ALA A 1033 -60.97 13.92 16.09
N LEU A 1034 -60.45 14.08 17.31
CA LEU A 1034 -61.20 14.52 18.48
C LEU A 1034 -61.01 16.01 18.73
N LYS A 1035 -61.95 16.61 19.45
CA LYS A 1035 -61.89 17.99 19.93
C LYS A 1035 -62.31 18.03 21.39
N VAL A 1036 -61.65 18.86 22.18
CA VAL A 1036 -61.99 19.11 23.58
C VAL A 1036 -62.09 20.61 23.81
N SER A 1037 -63.00 21.03 24.69
CA SER A 1037 -62.97 22.39 25.21
C SER A 1037 -61.85 22.50 26.24
N PHE A 1038 -60.89 23.36 25.98
CA PHE A 1038 -59.73 23.53 26.85
C PHE A 1038 -60.16 24.03 28.24
N THR A 1039 -59.74 23.33 29.30
CA THR A 1039 -59.90 23.76 30.70
C THR A 1039 -58.55 23.70 31.40
N PRO A 1040 -57.99 24.80 31.93
CA PRO A 1040 -56.69 24.74 32.60
C PRO A 1040 -56.68 23.77 33.80
N THR A 1041 -55.69 22.88 33.86
CA THR A 1041 -55.51 21.91 34.95
C THR A 1041 -54.20 22.12 35.74
N LYS A 1042 -54.16 21.69 37.00
CA LYS A 1042 -52.95 21.73 37.85
C LYS A 1042 -51.89 20.73 37.40
N PHE A 1043 -52.29 19.62 36.77
CA PHE A 1043 -51.36 18.63 36.22
C PHE A 1043 -50.91 19.04 34.81
N LYS A 1044 -49.63 19.42 34.70
CA LYS A 1044 -49.01 19.79 33.43
C LYS A 1044 -47.78 18.94 33.15
N PHE A 1045 -47.66 18.47 31.91
CA PHE A 1045 -46.56 17.61 31.47
C PHE A 1045 -45.89 18.14 30.21
N ASP A 1046 -44.62 17.83 30.05
CA ASP A 1046 -43.86 18.11 28.84
C ASP A 1046 -44.37 17.21 27.69
N HIS A 1047 -44.45 17.73 26.45
CA HIS A 1047 -44.87 16.94 25.28
C HIS A 1047 -43.70 16.15 24.69
N SER A 1048 -43.95 14.98 24.11
CA SER A 1048 -42.89 14.07 23.60
C SER A 1048 -42.58 14.21 22.10
N PHE A 1049 -43.09 15.23 21.40
CA PHE A 1049 -43.12 15.28 19.93
C PHE A 1049 -42.68 16.64 19.37
N ASP A 1050 -41.84 16.67 18.33
CA ASP A 1050 -41.36 17.88 17.63
C ASP A 1050 -42.51 18.56 16.86
N PRO A 1051 -42.80 19.86 17.07
CA PRO A 1051 -43.89 20.56 16.38
C PRO A 1051 -43.75 20.61 14.85
N LYS A 1052 -42.57 20.37 14.28
CA LYS A 1052 -42.37 20.37 12.83
C LYS A 1052 -42.83 19.09 12.13
N GLU A 1053 -43.01 17.98 12.84
CA GLU A 1053 -43.63 16.76 12.28
C GLU A 1053 -45.16 16.70 12.51
N GLY A 1054 -45.73 17.68 13.23
CA GLY A 1054 -47.13 17.64 13.70
C GLY A 1054 -48.16 18.40 12.86
N LEU A 1055 -47.78 19.15 11.83
CA LEU A 1055 -48.72 19.95 11.01
C LEU A 1055 -48.66 19.68 9.50
N GLY A 1056 -47.93 18.64 9.09
CA GLY A 1056 -47.81 18.27 7.70
C GLY A 1056 -47.84 16.77 7.47
N GLU A 1057 -48.79 16.05 8.07
CA GLU A 1057 -49.35 14.80 7.53
C GLU A 1057 -50.29 14.11 8.53
N GLN A 1058 -51.61 14.13 8.27
CA GLN A 1058 -52.49 13.02 8.66
C GLN A 1058 -53.44 12.66 7.50
N SER A 1059 -52.84 11.99 6.52
CA SER A 1059 -53.39 10.89 5.72
C SER A 1059 -54.76 11.07 5.04
N LYS A 1060 -54.72 11.33 3.74
CA LYS A 1060 -55.01 10.24 2.81
C LYS A 1060 -53.69 9.79 2.17
N ASN A 1061 -52.99 8.84 2.79
CA ASN A 1061 -52.09 8.00 1.99
C ASN A 1061 -52.98 6.93 1.35
N GLN A 1062 -53.76 7.35 0.34
CA GLN A 1062 -53.81 6.51 -0.86
C GLN A 1062 -52.36 6.47 -1.33
N ILE A 1063 -51.77 5.28 -1.41
CA ILE A 1063 -50.48 5.16 -2.07
C ILE A 1063 -50.74 5.56 -3.52
N GLU A 1064 -50.39 6.78 -3.90
CA GLU A 1064 -50.61 7.28 -5.24
C GLU A 1064 -49.43 6.84 -6.09
N LEU A 1065 -49.68 5.96 -7.06
CA LEU A 1065 -48.66 5.57 -8.03
C LEU A 1065 -48.45 6.74 -9.00
N LYS A 1066 -47.20 7.08 -9.26
CA LYS A 1066 -46.79 8.06 -10.26
C LYS A 1066 -46.29 7.33 -11.50
N GLU A 1067 -46.40 7.97 -12.67
CA GLU A 1067 -45.85 7.44 -13.91
C GLU A 1067 -44.34 7.17 -13.76
N PRO A 1068 -43.88 5.92 -13.91
CA PRO A 1068 -42.46 5.62 -13.90
C PRO A 1068 -41.85 6.04 -15.24
N ILE A 1069 -40.90 6.97 -15.19
CA ILE A 1069 -40.27 7.57 -16.38
C ILE A 1069 -38.76 7.57 -16.20
N ILE A 1070 -38.03 7.13 -17.23
CA ILE A 1070 -36.58 7.35 -17.36
C ILE A 1070 -36.31 8.40 -18.43
N ARG A 1071 -35.32 9.24 -18.20
CA ARG A 1071 -34.87 10.28 -19.13
C ARG A 1071 -33.46 9.99 -19.59
N LEU A 1072 -33.28 9.98 -20.90
CA LEU A 1072 -32.00 9.89 -21.57
C LEU A 1072 -31.41 11.30 -21.73
N HIS A 1073 -30.19 11.47 -21.27
CA HIS A 1073 -29.32 12.61 -21.54
C HIS A 1073 -28.26 12.13 -22.53
N TYR A 1074 -28.21 12.73 -23.70
CA TYR A 1074 -27.35 12.27 -24.80
C TYR A 1074 -26.64 13.45 -25.47
N LYS A 1075 -25.36 13.22 -25.76
CA LYS A 1075 -24.46 14.12 -26.48
C LYS A 1075 -23.81 13.33 -27.61
N SER A 1076 -23.53 13.96 -28.75
CA SER A 1076 -22.80 13.27 -29.84
C SER A 1076 -21.31 13.14 -29.54
N ASP A 1077 -20.76 14.06 -28.74
CA ASP A 1077 -19.35 14.11 -28.34
C ASP A 1077 -19.19 14.44 -26.85
N ARG A 1078 -18.17 13.87 -26.21
CA ARG A 1078 -17.88 14.02 -24.77
C ARG A 1078 -17.58 15.46 -24.34
N PHE A 1079 -17.12 16.32 -25.25
CA PHE A 1079 -16.80 17.73 -24.97
C PHE A 1079 -18.01 18.65 -25.14
N GLN A 1080 -19.14 18.11 -25.60
CA GLN A 1080 -20.35 18.88 -25.76
C GLN A 1080 -21.00 19.18 -24.40
N LYS A 1081 -21.46 20.42 -24.21
CA LYS A 1081 -22.04 20.88 -22.93
C LYS A 1081 -23.55 20.74 -22.85
N ASP A 1082 -24.23 20.78 -23.99
CA ASP A 1082 -25.68 20.72 -24.15
C ASP A 1082 -26.16 19.35 -24.67
N ASN A 1083 -27.37 18.94 -24.29
CA ASN A 1083 -28.00 17.76 -24.87
C ASN A 1083 -28.50 18.08 -26.29
N LEU A 1084 -28.19 17.20 -27.26
CA LEU A 1084 -28.59 17.43 -28.66
C LEU A 1084 -30.08 17.14 -28.88
N PRO A 1085 -30.78 17.96 -29.68
CA PRO A 1085 -32.10 17.59 -30.18
C PRO A 1085 -31.98 16.38 -31.11
N ILE A 1086 -32.71 15.31 -30.82
CA ILE A 1086 -32.65 14.05 -31.58
C ILE A 1086 -33.76 14.02 -32.63
N TYR A 1087 -33.41 14.02 -33.91
CA TYR A 1087 -34.38 13.99 -35.02
C TYR A 1087 -34.53 12.59 -35.63
N ASN A 1088 -33.49 11.77 -35.53
CA ASN A 1088 -33.42 10.43 -36.11
C ASN A 1088 -33.01 9.43 -35.03
N LEU A 1089 -33.81 8.39 -34.83
CA LEU A 1089 -33.56 7.33 -33.86
C LEU A 1089 -33.89 5.97 -34.49
N LEU A 1090 -33.00 4.99 -34.31
CA LEU A 1090 -33.28 3.60 -34.64
C LEU A 1090 -33.65 2.85 -33.35
N ILE A 1091 -34.87 2.36 -33.27
CA ILE A 1091 -35.34 1.49 -32.17
C ILE A 1091 -35.33 0.07 -32.71
N ASN A 1092 -34.53 -0.82 -32.12
CA ASN A 1092 -34.45 -2.22 -32.53
C ASN A 1092 -34.14 -2.41 -34.03
N ASN A 1093 -33.37 -1.48 -34.60
CA ASN A 1093 -33.02 -1.34 -36.02
C ASN A 1093 -34.13 -0.85 -36.95
N GLU A 1094 -35.27 -0.41 -36.40
CA GLU A 1094 -36.33 0.27 -37.16
C GLU A 1094 -36.21 1.80 -37.03
N LYS A 1095 -36.25 2.48 -38.17
CA LYS A 1095 -36.00 3.92 -38.25
C LYS A 1095 -37.26 4.72 -37.88
N LYS A 1096 -37.14 5.64 -36.93
CA LYS A 1096 -38.12 6.71 -36.68
C LYS A 1096 -37.51 8.06 -37.06
N GLU A 1097 -37.95 8.64 -38.17
CA GLU A 1097 -37.62 10.01 -38.60
C GLU A 1097 -38.80 10.93 -38.32
N GLN A 1098 -38.52 12.15 -37.84
CA GLN A 1098 -39.55 13.14 -37.50
C GLN A 1098 -39.09 14.56 -37.86
N ASP A 1099 -40.03 15.42 -38.25
CA ASP A 1099 -39.76 16.82 -38.61
C ASP A 1099 -39.45 17.72 -37.39
N LYS A 1100 -39.62 17.18 -36.17
CA LYS A 1100 -39.36 17.86 -34.90
C LYS A 1100 -38.51 16.96 -34.01
N ALA A 1101 -37.69 17.58 -33.15
CA ALA A 1101 -36.87 16.85 -32.20
C ALA A 1101 -37.75 15.99 -31.27
N LEU A 1102 -37.32 14.75 -31.03
CA LEU A 1102 -37.96 13.84 -30.09
C LEU A 1102 -37.80 14.36 -28.66
N ASN A 1103 -38.92 14.55 -27.97
CA ASN A 1103 -38.95 14.92 -26.55
C ASN A 1103 -39.25 13.71 -25.66
N GLU A 1104 -40.05 12.77 -26.16
CA GLU A 1104 -40.39 11.52 -25.50
C GLU A 1104 -40.88 10.47 -26.51
N PHE A 1105 -40.79 9.20 -26.16
CA PHE A 1105 -41.42 8.11 -26.89
C PHE A 1105 -41.80 6.94 -25.98
N ASN A 1106 -42.86 6.23 -26.37
CA ASN A 1106 -43.38 5.06 -25.68
C ASN A 1106 -43.14 3.79 -26.49
N ILE A 1107 -42.80 2.70 -25.82
CA ILE A 1107 -42.55 1.39 -26.41
C ILE A 1107 -43.37 0.34 -25.68
N ASP A 1108 -44.16 -0.46 -26.42
CA ASP A 1108 -44.89 -1.58 -25.85
C ASP A 1108 -43.92 -2.75 -25.54
N LEU A 1109 -44.19 -3.51 -24.48
CA LEU A 1109 -43.35 -4.64 -24.03
C LEU A 1109 -43.17 -5.71 -25.12
N LYS A 1110 -44.18 -5.91 -25.96
CA LYS A 1110 -44.13 -6.84 -27.10
C LYS A 1110 -43.10 -6.43 -28.16
N ASP A 1111 -42.76 -5.15 -28.22
CA ASP A 1111 -41.80 -4.58 -29.17
C ASP A 1111 -40.38 -4.58 -28.57
N LEU A 1112 -40.22 -4.97 -27.31
CA LEU A 1112 -38.93 -5.29 -26.69
C LEU A 1112 -38.47 -6.69 -27.09
N LYS A 1113 -37.16 -6.84 -27.29
CA LYS A 1113 -36.56 -8.12 -27.64
C LYS A 1113 -36.34 -8.98 -26.39
N ASP A 1114 -36.25 -10.29 -26.59
CA ASP A 1114 -35.61 -11.14 -25.59
C ASP A 1114 -34.11 -10.83 -25.58
N ILE A 1115 -33.47 -10.98 -24.41
CA ILE A 1115 -32.04 -10.68 -24.27
C ILE A 1115 -31.22 -11.64 -25.16
N GLU A 1116 -30.46 -11.07 -26.09
CA GLU A 1116 -29.65 -11.83 -27.04
C GLU A 1116 -28.31 -12.29 -26.43
N ASP A 1117 -27.74 -11.51 -25.50
CA ASP A 1117 -26.51 -11.86 -24.79
C ASP A 1117 -26.75 -12.96 -23.74
N ILE A 1118 -26.30 -14.18 -24.05
CA ILE A 1118 -26.49 -15.37 -23.22
C ILE A 1118 -25.79 -15.22 -21.86
N ASN A 1119 -24.67 -14.50 -21.79
CA ASN A 1119 -23.91 -14.36 -20.55
C ASN A 1119 -24.67 -13.47 -19.56
N ILE A 1120 -25.17 -12.32 -20.03
CA ILE A 1120 -25.94 -11.42 -19.15
C ILE A 1120 -27.29 -12.02 -18.78
N LEU A 1121 -27.94 -12.75 -19.70
CA LEU A 1121 -29.19 -13.46 -19.43
C LEU A 1121 -29.02 -14.56 -18.37
N ASN A 1122 -27.91 -15.31 -18.41
CA ASN A 1122 -27.63 -16.34 -17.40
C ASN A 1122 -27.33 -15.73 -16.04
N GLN A 1123 -26.60 -14.61 -16.01
CA GLN A 1123 -26.30 -13.88 -14.78
C GLN A 1123 -27.60 -13.36 -14.14
N PHE A 1124 -28.49 -12.71 -14.89
CA PHE A 1124 -29.78 -12.28 -14.36
C PHE A 1124 -30.65 -13.44 -13.86
N LYS A 1125 -30.63 -14.60 -14.53
CA LYS A 1125 -31.37 -15.79 -14.06
C LYS A 1125 -30.80 -16.40 -12.78
N GLN A 1126 -29.54 -16.15 -12.48
CA GLN A 1126 -28.90 -16.59 -11.23
C GLN A 1126 -29.23 -15.63 -10.08
N ASP A 1127 -29.16 -14.33 -10.34
CA ASP A 1127 -29.29 -13.29 -9.32
C ASP A 1127 -30.76 -12.94 -9.02
N PHE A 1128 -31.67 -13.17 -9.96
CA PHE A 1128 -33.11 -12.89 -9.83
C PHE A 1128 -33.96 -14.16 -9.96
N SER A 1129 -35.03 -14.24 -9.16
CA SER A 1129 -35.90 -15.43 -9.09
C SER A 1129 -36.74 -15.64 -10.36
N LYS A 1130 -37.40 -16.80 -10.49
CA LYS A 1130 -38.28 -17.12 -11.63
C LYS A 1130 -39.50 -16.18 -11.79
N ASP A 1131 -39.75 -15.33 -10.79
CA ASP A 1131 -40.86 -14.36 -10.77
C ASP A 1131 -40.55 -13.06 -11.55
N TYR A 1132 -39.42 -13.01 -12.25
CA TYR A 1132 -39.02 -11.88 -13.10
C TYR A 1132 -39.04 -12.25 -14.59
N GLU A 1133 -39.21 -11.24 -15.43
CA GLU A 1133 -39.09 -11.30 -16.89
C GLU A 1133 -37.93 -10.40 -17.34
N PHE A 1134 -37.18 -10.81 -18.35
CA PHE A 1134 -35.98 -10.11 -18.82
C PHE A 1134 -36.16 -9.69 -20.27
N LYS A 1135 -35.96 -8.41 -20.57
CA LYS A 1135 -36.17 -7.83 -21.92
C LYS A 1135 -35.03 -6.89 -22.31
N GLU A 1136 -34.82 -6.72 -23.60
CA GLU A 1136 -33.79 -5.88 -24.21
C GLU A 1136 -34.40 -4.83 -25.14
N LEU A 1137 -33.84 -3.62 -25.12
CA LEU A 1137 -34.15 -2.53 -26.05
C LEU A 1137 -32.87 -1.94 -26.62
N ASN A 1138 -32.78 -1.87 -27.94
CA ASN A 1138 -31.63 -1.29 -28.63
C ASN A 1138 -32.01 0.07 -29.23
N LEU A 1139 -31.29 1.10 -28.82
CA LEU A 1139 -31.42 2.47 -29.32
C LEU A 1139 -30.14 2.84 -30.06
N SER A 1140 -30.22 3.22 -31.33
CA SER A 1140 -29.04 3.74 -32.06
C SER A 1140 -29.24 5.21 -32.40
N PHE A 1141 -28.23 6.00 -32.04
CA PHE A 1141 -28.12 7.43 -32.33
C PHE A 1141 -26.79 7.68 -33.03
N ASP A 1142 -26.79 8.24 -34.23
CA ASP A 1142 -25.59 8.46 -35.04
C ASP A 1142 -24.70 7.20 -35.16
N THR A 1143 -23.51 7.22 -34.57
CA THR A 1143 -22.55 6.11 -34.52
C THR A 1143 -22.56 5.37 -33.17
N ASN A 1144 -23.49 5.63 -32.26
CA ASN A 1144 -23.53 4.99 -30.94
C ASN A 1144 -24.71 4.02 -30.84
N LEU A 1145 -24.46 2.85 -30.25
CA LEU A 1145 -25.48 1.84 -29.94
C LEU A 1145 -25.68 1.78 -28.43
N ILE A 1146 -26.91 1.88 -27.95
CA ILE A 1146 -27.26 1.78 -26.54
C ILE A 1146 -28.21 0.60 -26.36
N LYS A 1147 -27.78 -0.40 -25.60
CA LYS A 1147 -28.57 -1.56 -25.20
C LYS A 1147 -29.08 -1.36 -23.78
N LEU A 1148 -30.39 -1.43 -23.61
CA LEU A 1148 -31.05 -1.34 -22.31
C LEU A 1148 -31.63 -2.70 -21.93
N TYR A 1149 -31.21 -3.22 -20.80
CA TYR A 1149 -31.73 -4.46 -20.24
C TYR A 1149 -32.72 -4.17 -19.11
N PHE A 1150 -33.92 -4.74 -19.18
CA PHE A 1150 -34.98 -4.55 -18.20
C PHE A 1150 -35.30 -5.85 -17.46
N ILE A 1151 -35.22 -5.79 -16.13
CA ILE A 1151 -35.59 -6.87 -15.21
C ILE A 1151 -36.96 -6.51 -14.61
N ILE A 1152 -38.02 -7.21 -15.01
CA ILE A 1152 -39.41 -6.83 -14.76
C ILE A 1152 -40.05 -7.81 -13.76
N PRO A 1153 -40.41 -7.39 -12.54
CA PRO A 1153 -41.14 -8.23 -11.60
C PRO A 1153 -42.55 -8.56 -12.13
N LYS A 1154 -42.93 -9.84 -12.15
CA LYS A 1154 -44.26 -10.29 -12.63
C LYS A 1154 -45.38 -10.06 -11.61
N ASN A 1155 -45.05 -9.80 -10.35
CA ASN A 1155 -46.01 -9.67 -9.25
C ASN A 1155 -45.93 -8.31 -8.56
N ILE A 1156 -47.10 -7.75 -8.25
CA ILE A 1156 -47.21 -6.51 -7.48
C ILE A 1156 -47.28 -6.84 -5.99
N ALA A 1157 -46.39 -6.21 -5.21
CA ALA A 1157 -46.33 -6.38 -3.77
C ALA A 1157 -47.68 -6.02 -3.11
N LYS A 1158 -48.05 -6.74 -2.04
CA LYS A 1158 -49.41 -6.68 -1.43
C LYS A 1158 -49.84 -5.26 -1.05
N VAL A 1159 -48.90 -4.43 -0.62
CA VAL A 1159 -49.13 -3.04 -0.21
C VAL A 1159 -49.53 -2.11 -1.35
N TYR A 1160 -49.11 -2.38 -2.60
CA TYR A 1160 -49.43 -1.56 -3.78
C TYR A 1160 -50.61 -2.11 -4.61
N LYS A 1161 -51.20 -3.26 -4.25
CA LYS A 1161 -52.26 -3.91 -5.03
C LYS A 1161 -53.53 -3.08 -5.15
N SER A 1162 -53.87 -2.29 -4.13
CA SER A 1162 -55.05 -1.43 -4.13
C SER A 1162 -54.82 -0.19 -5.02
N ALA A 1163 -53.69 0.48 -4.81
CA ALA A 1163 -53.23 1.62 -5.61
C ALA A 1163 -53.12 1.29 -7.10
N TYR A 1164 -52.54 0.14 -7.43
CA TYR A 1164 -52.43 -0.31 -8.82
C TYR A 1164 -53.78 -0.62 -9.49
N LYS A 1165 -54.82 -0.98 -8.73
CA LYS A 1165 -56.16 -1.17 -9.30
C LYS A 1165 -56.82 0.16 -9.68
N GLU A 1166 -56.45 1.25 -9.03
CA GLU A 1166 -56.98 2.60 -9.25
C GLU A 1166 -56.07 3.47 -10.13
N PHE A 1167 -54.81 3.06 -10.36
CA PHE A 1167 -53.86 3.77 -11.21
C PHE A 1167 -54.33 3.80 -12.67
N GLU A 1168 -54.37 4.98 -13.30
CA GLU A 1168 -54.82 5.12 -14.69
C GLU A 1168 -53.83 4.50 -15.69
N ASN A 1169 -52.52 4.63 -15.45
CA ASN A 1169 -51.44 4.17 -16.33
C ASN A 1169 -50.88 2.79 -15.92
N LYS A 1170 -51.76 1.80 -15.72
CA LYS A 1170 -51.37 0.44 -15.23
C LYS A 1170 -50.36 -0.25 -16.13
N ASP A 1171 -50.42 0.05 -17.41
CA ASP A 1171 -49.50 -0.40 -18.44
C ASP A 1171 -48.05 0.03 -18.18
N LEU A 1172 -47.79 1.15 -17.51
CA LEU A 1172 -46.43 1.53 -17.11
C LEU A 1172 -45.88 0.74 -15.90
N GLY A 1173 -46.72 -0.07 -15.24
CA GLY A 1173 -46.36 -0.87 -14.07
C GLY A 1173 -46.36 -0.09 -12.74
N ALA A 1174 -46.16 -0.80 -11.63
CA ALA A 1174 -46.12 -0.24 -10.29
C ALA A 1174 -44.67 -0.19 -9.76
N GLY A 1175 -44.17 1.01 -9.46
CA GLY A 1175 -42.85 1.21 -8.87
C GLY A 1175 -42.06 2.33 -9.53
N TYR A 1176 -40.74 2.22 -9.53
CA TYR A 1176 -39.81 3.14 -10.18
C TYR A 1176 -38.68 2.33 -10.82
N PHE A 1177 -38.04 2.90 -11.84
CA PHE A 1177 -36.84 2.29 -12.40
C PHE A 1177 -35.68 2.46 -11.43
N THR A 1178 -34.88 1.41 -11.25
CA THR A 1178 -33.63 1.48 -10.51
C THR A 1178 -32.52 0.97 -11.43
N GLN A 1179 -31.53 1.82 -11.73
CA GLN A 1179 -30.38 1.41 -12.50
C GLN A 1179 -29.49 0.48 -11.66
N LEU A 1180 -29.07 -0.63 -12.24
CA LEU A 1180 -28.25 -1.65 -11.61
C LEU A 1180 -26.83 -1.55 -12.15
N HIS A 1181 -26.07 -0.59 -11.62
CA HIS A 1181 -24.72 -0.25 -12.12
C HIS A 1181 -23.74 -1.42 -12.17
N GLU A 1182 -23.95 -2.45 -11.33
CA GLU A 1182 -23.12 -3.67 -11.30
C GLU A 1182 -23.18 -4.51 -12.58
N TYR A 1183 -24.18 -4.31 -13.45
CA TYR A 1183 -24.31 -4.99 -14.74
C TYR A 1183 -24.07 -4.07 -15.96
N ASP A 1184 -23.79 -2.78 -15.74
CA ASP A 1184 -23.55 -1.83 -16.82
C ASP A 1184 -22.18 -2.06 -17.46
N LYS A 1185 -22.07 -1.93 -18.79
CA LYS A 1185 -20.81 -2.13 -19.55
C LYS A 1185 -20.68 -1.12 -20.68
N ILE A 1186 -19.45 -0.77 -21.03
CA ILE A 1186 -19.13 -0.03 -22.25
C ILE A 1186 -18.20 -0.88 -23.10
N ILE A 1187 -18.56 -1.08 -24.36
CA ILE A 1187 -17.74 -1.79 -25.34
C ILE A 1187 -17.33 -0.78 -26.41
N LYS A 1188 -16.02 -0.60 -26.60
CA LYS A 1188 -15.45 0.31 -27.60
C LYS A 1188 -15.07 -0.50 -28.84
N ASN A 1189 -15.71 -0.24 -29.97
CA ASN A 1189 -15.45 -0.93 -31.24
C ASN A 1189 -14.80 0.04 -32.25
N ALA A 1190 -13.66 -0.33 -32.81
CA ALA A 1190 -12.97 0.45 -33.85
C ALA A 1190 -13.49 0.07 -35.26
N LEU A 1191 -13.84 1.06 -36.08
CA LEU A 1191 -14.14 0.87 -37.51
C LEU A 1191 -12.95 1.28 -38.39
N GLU A 1192 -12.86 0.71 -39.61
CA GLU A 1192 -11.75 0.84 -40.56
C GLU A 1192 -11.41 2.29 -41.01
N ASP A 1193 -12.26 3.27 -40.70
CA ASP A 1193 -12.13 4.69 -41.12
C ASP A 1193 -11.90 5.69 -39.97
N ASN A 1194 -11.29 5.30 -38.84
CA ASN A 1194 -11.05 6.16 -37.66
C ASN A 1194 -12.32 6.76 -37.01
N LYS A 1195 -13.49 6.12 -37.19
CA LYS A 1195 -14.70 6.41 -36.38
C LYS A 1195 -14.84 5.37 -35.27
N GLU A 1196 -14.85 5.82 -34.03
CA GLU A 1196 -15.11 4.96 -32.87
C GLU A 1196 -16.63 4.75 -32.70
N LEU A 1197 -17.06 3.48 -32.67
CA LEU A 1197 -18.43 3.10 -32.35
C LEU A 1197 -18.46 2.69 -30.87
N ASN A 1198 -19.11 3.50 -30.02
CA ASN A 1198 -19.28 3.15 -28.61
C ASN A 1198 -20.62 2.43 -28.42
N GLU A 1199 -20.54 1.22 -27.86
CA GLU A 1199 -21.70 0.43 -27.47
C GLU A 1199 -21.87 0.50 -25.94
N TYR A 1200 -23.01 1.03 -25.49
CA TYR A 1200 -23.34 1.24 -24.07
C TYR A 1200 -24.40 0.25 -23.62
N HIS A 1201 -24.15 -0.46 -22.53
CA HIS A 1201 -25.08 -1.43 -21.95
C HIS A 1201 -25.52 -0.91 -20.59
N PHE A 1202 -26.83 -0.69 -20.41
CA PHE A 1202 -27.40 -0.25 -19.15
C PHE A 1202 -28.50 -1.20 -18.67
N SER A 1203 -28.46 -1.56 -17.39
CA SER A 1203 -29.39 -2.51 -16.80
C SER A 1203 -30.31 -1.83 -15.77
N PHE A 1204 -31.61 -2.12 -15.83
CA PHE A 1204 -32.61 -1.53 -14.95
C PHE A 1204 -33.52 -2.59 -14.32
N LEU A 1205 -33.71 -2.49 -13.01
CA LEU A 1205 -34.87 -3.06 -12.35
C LEU A 1205 -36.09 -2.19 -12.68
N ALA A 1206 -37.06 -2.75 -13.40
CA ALA A 1206 -38.22 -2.04 -13.91
C ALA A 1206 -39.42 -2.11 -12.93
N PRO A 1207 -40.41 -1.21 -13.08
CA PRO A 1207 -41.68 -1.30 -12.36
C PRO A 1207 -42.35 -2.68 -12.51
N ALA A 1208 -42.99 -3.14 -11.43
CA ALA A 1208 -43.66 -4.43 -11.42
C ALA A 1208 -44.85 -4.44 -12.40
N LYS A 1209 -44.95 -5.49 -13.22
CA LYS A 1209 -45.93 -5.64 -14.32
C LYS A 1209 -45.88 -4.57 -15.40
N MET A 1210 -44.73 -3.91 -15.61
CA MET A 1210 -44.55 -3.00 -16.75
C MET A 1210 -44.93 -3.70 -18.07
N GLN A 1211 -45.78 -3.05 -18.86
CA GLN A 1211 -46.20 -3.44 -20.20
C GLN A 1211 -45.86 -2.36 -21.24
N ASN A 1212 -45.68 -1.11 -20.82
CA ASN A 1212 -45.28 0.02 -21.67
C ASN A 1212 -44.12 0.76 -21.00
N LEU A 1213 -43.08 1.09 -21.77
CA LEU A 1213 -41.94 1.88 -21.34
C LEU A 1213 -42.10 3.31 -21.86
N LYS A 1214 -42.10 4.29 -20.95
CA LYS A 1214 -42.08 5.72 -21.29
C LYS A 1214 -40.68 6.28 -21.07
N LEU A 1215 -40.06 6.75 -22.15
CA LEU A 1215 -38.70 7.30 -22.16
C LEU A 1215 -38.72 8.76 -22.62
N GLN A 1216 -38.10 9.64 -21.84
CA GLN A 1216 -37.93 11.06 -22.18
C GLN A 1216 -36.51 11.33 -22.70
N ILE A 1217 -36.36 12.34 -23.54
CA ILE A 1217 -35.05 12.83 -24.01
C ILE A 1217 -34.83 14.23 -23.44
N ALA A 1218 -33.69 14.42 -22.76
CA ALA A 1218 -33.30 15.72 -22.21
C ALA A 1218 -32.93 16.69 -23.33
N GLN A 1219 -33.26 17.98 -23.17
CA GLN A 1219 -32.97 19.03 -24.13
C GLN A 1219 -32.29 20.22 -23.43
N GLY A 1220 -31.27 20.80 -24.07
CA GLY A 1220 -30.56 21.97 -23.56
C GLY A 1220 -29.51 21.66 -22.48
N LEU A 1221 -29.08 22.71 -21.78
CA LEU A 1221 -28.12 22.65 -20.66
C LEU A 1221 -28.80 22.07 -19.41
N ASP A 1222 -28.20 21.05 -18.82
CA ASP A 1222 -28.72 20.37 -17.62
C ASP A 1222 -27.68 20.42 -16.50
N GLU A 1223 -28.00 21.12 -15.40
CA GLU A 1223 -27.10 21.35 -14.24
C GLU A 1223 -26.66 20.03 -13.57
N ILE A 1224 -27.41 18.93 -13.77
CA ILE A 1224 -27.10 17.61 -13.18
C ILE A 1224 -25.85 16.96 -13.83
N LEU A 1225 -25.47 17.34 -15.05
CA LEU A 1225 -24.30 16.77 -15.74
C LEU A 1225 -22.97 17.41 -15.33
N GLU A 1226 -22.96 18.66 -14.84
CA GLU A 1226 -21.71 19.34 -14.51
C GLU A 1226 -20.98 18.76 -13.30
N ASP A 1227 -21.68 18.05 -12.40
CA ASP A 1227 -21.14 17.56 -11.13
C ASP A 1227 -20.67 16.09 -11.18
N GLU A 1228 -21.10 15.32 -12.18
CA GLU A 1228 -20.64 13.93 -12.41
C GLU A 1228 -19.76 13.75 -13.65
N ASP A 1229 -19.92 14.55 -14.73
CA ASP A 1229 -19.01 14.52 -15.90
C ASP A 1229 -17.56 14.87 -15.49
N ARG A 1230 -17.38 15.62 -14.39
CA ARG A 1230 -16.05 15.92 -13.80
C ARG A 1230 -15.42 14.75 -13.04
N LYS A 1231 -16.16 13.68 -12.76
CA LYS A 1231 -15.71 12.55 -11.93
C LYS A 1231 -15.38 11.28 -12.73
N GLN A 1232 -15.93 11.09 -13.92
CA GLN A 1232 -15.69 9.90 -14.76
C GLN A 1232 -15.63 10.27 -16.24
N GLU A 1233 -14.41 10.33 -16.81
CA GLU A 1233 -14.10 10.90 -18.15
C GLU A 1233 -14.60 10.10 -19.39
N LEU A 1234 -15.72 9.36 -19.34
CA LEU A 1234 -15.98 8.32 -20.36
C LEU A 1234 -17.38 8.21 -20.99
N TYR A 1235 -18.40 8.99 -20.60
CA TYR A 1235 -19.78 8.74 -21.08
C TYR A 1235 -20.36 9.86 -21.96
N VAL A 1236 -20.92 9.51 -23.14
CA VAL A 1236 -21.71 10.43 -24.00
C VAL A 1236 -23.22 10.29 -23.79
N CYS A 1237 -23.64 9.36 -22.92
CA CYS A 1237 -25.02 8.97 -22.66
C CYS A 1237 -25.22 8.65 -21.17
N LYS A 1238 -26.29 9.17 -20.57
CA LYS A 1238 -26.69 8.92 -19.17
C LYS A 1238 -28.22 8.81 -19.04
N PHE A 1239 -28.68 8.01 -18.10
CA PHE A 1239 -30.09 7.92 -17.73
C PHE A 1239 -30.37 8.50 -16.35
N VAL A 1240 -31.47 9.24 -16.22
CA VAL A 1240 -31.97 9.78 -14.95
C VAL A 1240 -33.40 9.29 -14.73
N VAL A 1241 -33.68 8.76 -13.54
CA VAL A 1241 -35.04 8.35 -13.16
C VAL A 1241 -35.82 9.60 -12.77
N VAL A 1242 -36.88 9.93 -13.52
CA VAL A 1242 -37.62 11.19 -13.38
C VAL A 1242 -38.74 11.09 -12.34
N ASN A 1243 -39.42 9.94 -12.28
CA ASN A 1243 -40.55 9.74 -11.36
C ASN A 1243 -40.76 8.26 -11.00
N GLY A 1244 -41.40 8.03 -9.85
CA GLY A 1244 -41.87 6.73 -9.35
C GLY A 1244 -41.86 6.66 -7.81
N VAL A 1245 -42.49 5.64 -7.22
CA VAL A 1245 -42.56 5.45 -5.75
C VAL A 1245 -41.64 4.31 -5.34
N LYS A 1246 -40.79 4.53 -4.33
CA LYS A 1246 -39.90 3.49 -3.78
C LYS A 1246 -40.73 2.31 -3.26
N ILE A 1247 -40.61 1.14 -3.90
CA ILE A 1247 -41.22 -0.13 -3.46
C ILE A 1247 -40.33 -0.81 -2.44
#